data_AF-A4I9V8-F1
#
_entry.id   AF-A4I9V8-F1
#
_cell.length_a   1.000
_cell.length_b   1.000
_cell.length_c   1.000
_cell.angle_alpha   90.00
_cell.angle_beta   90.00
_cell.angle_gamma   90.00
#
_symmetry.space_group_name_H-M   'P 1'
#
loop_
_entity.id
_entity.type
_entity.pdbx_description
1 polymer ?
#
loop_
_entity_poly.entity_id
_entity_poly.type
_entity_poly.pdbx_seq_one_letter_code
_entity_poly.pdbx_strand_id
1 'polypeptide(L)'
;MSPCAATALRCARRCSSTPSLNSVPNKEEALSSLQTRLSGESVESSTPRSDDETANLATSIAELLQYRRQITSVYTGLLADRRVQYRDELLLSSLGSTQADMQVLLRRLLASPPEAAASATQIAQEAPPQMTTDAVRRLKETWTRINGVATHSRDAATRQAYFSEVRDCYATLICSGLLRTESEVRLILSEMRNTDLIEPDASFYEVLFVALWCLDDVRESTVATGKHRAAGSRQTPEIVAGEVRQLRRSVVGDLAGYYMGHALAQLSTSRAPIASAAPMHTAVRPETWEVFFATLANTQPAPKLMDLWWKRLLEWLDEQVPLVSARTSIGALDKGASAAKGAPVPYQAAHAVLAWCAQSREMEKALNYFNAVNQRGVTLHATTMPHISLPAELVEDFTRAGCLTSPSTHTSVQQLQLALLVKLMVSTKSVKMDGGLRALVVRDVQRQVSPDVLYTAPWEVINDFIAGLSVPSAMQLLRRCSSSPAAATASSTLSEKRSSSDDGACDDEATVGSATKGEGGREIPFFVWASLLRRCCREHLQDEAESLFVFLRKKFSVTATEKRELIEIMMRMYTTMHPADFPSAMDVFLQHVLRTPEGEPTVKPDTVLYGLLVKGADSRNAAMMVFLEACAAGVALTEELFEALMGSTQYKTVASLSRKLPHDYAASSLDAQLKIPANADAHLRREEALRARGKPLYDSTGDVG
;
A
#
# COMPACT_ATOMS: atom_id res chain seq x y z
N MET A 1 -17.06 30.50 0.28
CA MET A 1 -18.12 30.42 -0.75
C MET A 1 -17.77 29.30 -1.72
N SER A 2 -18.52 28.19 -1.69
CA SER A 2 -18.72 27.17 -2.75
C SER A 2 -19.30 25.90 -2.09
N PRO A 3 -20.51 25.44 -2.43
CA PRO A 3 -21.18 24.33 -1.74
C PRO A 3 -21.01 23.02 -2.54
N CYS A 4 -19.88 22.31 -2.36
CA CYS A 4 -19.67 21.00 -3.01
C CYS A 4 -19.31 19.85 -2.05
N ALA A 5 -19.30 20.07 -0.73
CA ALA A 5 -18.86 19.04 0.25
C ALA A 5 -20.00 18.29 0.98
N ALA A 6 -21.28 18.59 0.69
CA ALA A 6 -22.42 18.09 1.46
C ALA A 6 -23.13 16.86 0.85
N THR A 7 -22.67 16.34 -0.29
CA THR A 7 -23.40 15.31 -1.07
C THR A 7 -22.97 13.87 -0.75
N ALA A 8 -21.77 13.66 -0.17
CA ALA A 8 -21.27 12.32 0.12
C ALA A 8 -21.91 11.61 1.33
N LEU A 9 -22.60 12.35 2.21
CA LEU A 9 -23.22 11.83 3.45
C LEU A 9 -24.76 11.71 3.40
N ARG A 10 -25.40 11.99 2.25
CA ARG A 10 -26.87 11.89 2.08
C ARG A 10 -27.36 10.65 1.34
N CYS A 11 -26.49 9.85 0.74
CA CYS A 11 -26.91 8.65 0.00
C CYS A 11 -27.16 7.39 0.87
N ALA A 12 -26.85 7.41 2.16
CA ALA A 12 -27.06 6.25 3.06
C ALA A 12 -28.45 6.21 3.74
N ARG A 13 -29.39 7.11 3.40
CA ARG A 13 -30.70 7.26 4.10
C ARG A 13 -31.95 7.27 3.22
N ARG A 14 -31.87 6.90 1.93
CA ARG A 14 -33.03 6.81 1.04
C ARG A 14 -32.92 5.62 0.08
N CYS A 15 -33.36 4.45 0.52
CA CYS A 15 -33.79 3.33 -0.36
C CYS A 15 -34.57 2.31 0.49
N SER A 16 -35.77 2.70 0.93
CA SER A 16 -36.74 1.80 1.55
C SER A 16 -38.15 2.31 1.24
N SER A 17 -38.67 1.95 0.07
CA SER A 17 -40.09 2.01 -0.27
C SER A 17 -40.39 0.97 -1.34
N THR A 18 -41.00 -0.13 -0.91
CA THR A 18 -41.68 -1.17 -1.70
C THR A 18 -42.85 -0.60 -2.52
N PRO A 19 -43.37 -1.35 -3.51
CA PRO A 19 -44.61 -2.06 -3.21
C PRO A 19 -44.70 -3.50 -3.75
N SER A 20 -45.50 -4.28 -3.03
CA SER A 20 -45.92 -5.66 -3.23
C SER A 20 -46.59 -5.93 -4.59
N LEU A 21 -46.50 -7.17 -5.07
CA LEU A 21 -47.60 -7.84 -5.77
C LEU A 21 -47.51 -9.36 -5.57
N ASN A 22 -48.63 -9.91 -5.12
CA ASN A 22 -48.89 -11.30 -4.74
C ASN A 22 -48.89 -12.25 -5.95
N SER A 23 -48.37 -13.46 -5.77
CA SER A 23 -49.08 -14.72 -6.08
C SER A 23 -48.30 -15.95 -5.59
N VAL A 24 -49.00 -16.81 -4.85
CA VAL A 24 -48.65 -18.17 -4.41
C VAL A 24 -49.38 -19.14 -5.36
N PRO A 25 -48.78 -20.24 -5.86
CA PRO A 25 -48.95 -21.59 -5.24
C PRO A 25 -47.70 -22.49 -5.45
N ASN A 26 -47.50 -23.67 -4.87
CA ASN A 26 -48.14 -24.49 -3.85
C ASN A 26 -47.03 -25.39 -3.27
N LYS A 27 -47.04 -25.60 -1.96
CA LYS A 27 -46.22 -26.58 -1.26
C LYS A 27 -46.87 -27.95 -1.46
N GLU A 28 -46.29 -28.86 -2.25
CA GLU A 28 -46.52 -30.33 -2.08
C GLU A 28 -45.66 -31.25 -2.97
N GLU A 29 -44.91 -30.76 -3.97
CA GLU A 29 -44.18 -31.66 -4.91
C GLU A 29 -42.66 -31.80 -4.70
N ALA A 30 -42.07 -31.11 -3.72
CA ALA A 30 -40.60 -31.14 -3.50
C ALA A 30 -40.11 -32.13 -2.43
N LEU A 31 -41.02 -32.92 -1.82
CA LEU A 31 -40.69 -33.88 -0.75
C LEU A 31 -40.64 -35.35 -1.21
N SER A 32 -40.88 -35.62 -2.50
CA SER A 32 -40.97 -37.00 -3.02
C SER A 32 -39.73 -37.48 -3.80
N SER A 33 -38.67 -36.67 -3.90
CA SER A 33 -37.47 -36.96 -4.70
C SER A 33 -36.20 -37.28 -3.88
N LEU A 34 -36.28 -37.32 -2.55
CA LEU A 34 -35.13 -37.56 -1.65
C LEU A 34 -35.21 -38.88 -0.86
N GLN A 35 -36.20 -39.74 -1.12
CA GLN A 35 -36.44 -40.96 -0.34
C GLN A 35 -36.16 -42.28 -1.09
N THR A 36 -35.55 -42.21 -2.29
CA THR A 36 -35.42 -43.37 -3.21
C THR A 36 -33.97 -43.70 -3.61
N ARG A 37 -32.97 -43.41 -2.75
CA ARG A 37 -31.56 -43.78 -3.02
C ARG A 37 -30.78 -44.41 -1.86
N LEU A 38 -31.48 -44.89 -0.83
CA LEU A 38 -30.87 -45.63 0.29
C LEU A 38 -31.31 -47.09 0.23
N SER A 39 -30.68 -47.90 -0.63
CA SER A 39 -30.66 -49.37 -0.58
C SER A 39 -29.75 -49.90 -1.70
N GLY A 40 -28.60 -50.49 -1.34
CA GLY A 40 -27.68 -51.11 -2.29
C GLY A 40 -26.29 -51.34 -1.71
N GLU A 41 -26.16 -52.42 -0.94
CA GLU A 41 -24.90 -52.97 -0.44
C GLU A 41 -24.01 -53.54 -1.56
N SER A 42 -22.70 -53.28 -1.50
CA SER A 42 -21.60 -54.25 -1.71
C SER A 42 -20.26 -53.50 -1.57
N VAL A 43 -19.51 -53.69 -0.48
CA VAL A 43 -18.35 -54.61 -0.38
C VAL A 43 -17.33 -54.38 -1.51
N GLU A 44 -16.29 -53.60 -1.22
CA GLU A 44 -14.89 -53.96 -1.50
C GLU A 44 -13.91 -53.03 -0.78
N SER A 45 -13.03 -53.67 -0.02
CA SER A 45 -11.98 -53.12 0.83
C SER A 45 -10.85 -52.49 0.01
N SER A 46 -10.53 -51.21 0.24
CA SER A 46 -9.24 -50.63 -0.10
C SER A 46 -8.71 -49.74 1.03
N THR A 47 -7.55 -50.17 1.51
CA THR A 47 -6.52 -49.65 2.42
C THR A 47 -6.39 -48.13 2.70
N PRO A 48 -5.87 -47.75 3.89
CA PRO A 48 -5.92 -46.40 4.46
C PRO A 48 -4.92 -45.45 3.76
N ARG A 49 -5.42 -44.59 2.87
CA ARG A 49 -4.66 -43.47 2.30
C ARG A 49 -5.29 -42.10 2.60
N SER A 50 -6.48 -42.05 3.22
CA SER A 50 -7.24 -40.81 3.44
C SER A 50 -6.76 -39.97 4.62
N ASP A 51 -6.17 -40.59 5.63
CA ASP A 51 -5.97 -39.91 6.92
C ASP A 51 -4.77 -38.95 6.87
N ASP A 52 -3.68 -39.35 6.19
CA ASP A 52 -2.49 -38.52 6.02
C ASP A 52 -2.75 -37.29 5.12
N GLU A 53 -3.50 -37.45 4.03
CA GLU A 53 -3.86 -36.34 3.14
C GLU A 53 -4.75 -35.32 3.86
N THR A 54 -5.74 -35.81 4.62
CA THR A 54 -6.64 -34.94 5.40
C THR A 54 -5.88 -34.19 6.50
N ALA A 55 -4.93 -34.84 7.18
CA ALA A 55 -4.06 -34.21 8.17
C ALA A 55 -3.15 -33.13 7.56
N ASN A 56 -2.59 -33.39 6.38
CA ASN A 56 -1.78 -32.42 5.63
C ASN A 56 -2.60 -31.19 5.19
N LEU A 57 -3.85 -31.40 4.76
CA LEU A 57 -4.76 -30.31 4.39
C LEU A 57 -5.21 -29.51 5.62
N ALA A 58 -5.48 -30.15 6.76
CA ALA A 58 -5.78 -29.47 8.02
C ALA A 58 -4.60 -28.59 8.48
N THR A 59 -3.37 -29.09 8.34
CA THR A 59 -2.14 -28.32 8.61
C THR A 59 -2.05 -27.11 7.67
N SER A 60 -2.36 -27.30 6.38
CA SER A 60 -2.39 -26.21 5.39
C SER A 60 -3.40 -25.11 5.74
N ILE A 61 -4.56 -25.48 6.29
CA ILE A 61 -5.57 -24.52 6.77
C ILE A 61 -5.04 -23.72 7.97
N ALA A 62 -4.39 -24.37 8.93
CA ALA A 62 -3.79 -23.70 10.08
C ALA A 62 -2.70 -22.70 9.66
N GLU A 63 -1.84 -23.08 8.71
CA GLU A 63 -0.82 -22.20 8.11
C GLU A 63 -1.46 -21.01 7.38
N LEU A 64 -2.52 -21.24 6.60
CA LEU A 64 -3.27 -20.17 5.92
C LEU A 64 -3.83 -19.13 6.90
N LEU A 65 -4.39 -19.58 8.04
CA LEU A 65 -4.89 -18.69 9.09
C LEU A 65 -3.75 -17.91 9.77
N GLN A 66 -2.58 -18.50 9.91
CA GLN A 66 -1.38 -17.82 10.40
C GLN A 66 -0.90 -16.74 9.43
N TYR A 67 -0.79 -17.05 8.13
CA TYR A 67 -0.42 -16.09 7.09
C TYR A 67 -1.42 -14.93 7.00
N ARG A 68 -2.71 -15.20 7.16
CA ARG A 68 -3.75 -14.16 7.24
C ARG A 68 -3.54 -13.18 8.40
N ARG A 69 -3.09 -13.65 9.57
CA ARG A 69 -2.77 -12.75 10.70
C ARG A 69 -1.49 -11.97 10.41
N GLN A 70 -0.48 -12.65 9.84
CA GLN A 70 0.80 -12.05 9.51
C GLN A 70 0.65 -10.91 8.48
N ILE A 71 -0.16 -11.08 7.43
CA ILE A 71 -0.30 -10.05 6.38
C ILE A 71 -0.86 -8.74 6.92
N THR A 72 -1.80 -8.79 7.87
CA THR A 72 -2.38 -7.59 8.52
C THR A 72 -1.35 -6.89 9.41
N SER A 73 -0.58 -7.66 10.17
CA SER A 73 0.53 -7.15 11.00
C SER A 73 1.64 -6.52 10.14
N VAL A 74 2.06 -7.20 9.07
CA VAL A 74 3.05 -6.66 8.12
C VAL A 74 2.54 -5.37 7.53
N TYR A 75 1.30 -5.36 7.01
CA TYR A 75 0.70 -4.19 6.37
C TYR A 75 0.63 -2.96 7.29
N THR A 76 0.19 -3.13 8.54
CA THR A 76 0.14 -2.02 9.50
C THR A 76 1.53 -1.57 9.94
N GLY A 77 2.49 -2.50 10.05
CA GLY A 77 3.91 -2.21 10.30
C GLY A 77 4.57 -1.36 9.21
N LEU A 78 4.12 -1.47 7.95
CA LEU A 78 4.64 -0.68 6.83
C LEU A 78 4.53 0.84 7.03
N LEU A 79 3.63 1.32 7.88
CA LEU A 79 3.50 2.75 8.21
C LEU A 79 4.76 3.34 8.85
N ALA A 80 5.59 2.50 9.50
CA ALA A 80 6.87 2.93 10.02
C ALA A 80 7.77 3.41 8.88
N ASP A 81 7.74 2.74 7.72
CA ASP A 81 8.51 3.12 6.55
C ASP A 81 7.74 4.10 5.66
N ARG A 82 8.11 5.39 5.75
CA ARG A 82 7.54 6.43 4.88
C ARG A 82 7.68 6.14 3.37
N ARG A 83 8.62 5.28 2.95
CA ARG A 83 8.83 4.95 1.53
C ARG A 83 7.63 4.27 0.92
N VAL A 84 6.88 3.49 1.70
CA VAL A 84 5.69 2.73 1.25
C VAL A 84 4.60 3.66 0.70
N GLN A 85 4.57 4.91 1.14
CA GLN A 85 3.59 5.91 0.69
C GLN A 85 3.86 6.43 -0.74
N TYR A 86 5.08 6.25 -1.25
CA TYR A 86 5.46 6.71 -2.60
C TYR A 86 6.18 5.66 -3.45
N ARG A 87 6.59 4.53 -2.88
CA ARG A 87 7.14 3.36 -3.60
C ARG A 87 6.15 2.23 -3.59
N ASP A 88 5.54 2.02 -4.75
CA ASP A 88 4.54 0.98 -4.96
C ASP A 88 5.15 -0.43 -4.86
N GLU A 89 6.37 -0.62 -5.38
CA GLU A 89 7.08 -1.89 -5.33
C GLU A 89 7.33 -2.37 -3.89
N LEU A 90 7.66 -1.45 -2.98
CA LEU A 90 7.89 -1.77 -1.57
C LEU A 90 6.60 -2.28 -0.90
N LEU A 91 5.45 -1.66 -1.21
CA LEU A 91 4.16 -2.11 -0.71
C LEU A 91 3.81 -3.49 -1.27
N LEU A 92 3.96 -3.67 -2.58
CA LEU A 92 3.60 -4.90 -3.27
C LEU A 92 4.51 -6.08 -2.94
N SER A 93 5.83 -5.87 -2.83
CA SER A 93 6.79 -6.91 -2.44
C SER A 93 6.59 -7.40 -1.01
N SER A 94 6.26 -6.48 -0.10
CA SER A 94 5.98 -6.81 1.31
C SER A 94 4.76 -7.71 1.46
N LEU A 95 3.71 -7.50 0.65
CA LEU A 95 2.51 -8.34 0.64
C LEU A 95 2.69 -9.60 -0.22
N GLY A 96 3.43 -9.49 -1.31
CA GLY A 96 3.53 -10.51 -2.36
C GLY A 96 4.17 -11.81 -1.90
N SER A 97 5.14 -11.76 -0.98
CA SER A 97 5.79 -12.96 -0.44
C SER A 97 4.78 -13.85 0.32
N THR A 98 4.08 -13.28 1.31
CA THR A 98 3.05 -13.98 2.08
C THR A 98 1.89 -14.43 1.19
N GLN A 99 1.47 -13.60 0.23
CA GLN A 99 0.40 -13.96 -0.71
C GLN A 99 0.81 -15.14 -1.59
N ALA A 100 2.05 -15.20 -2.09
CA ALA A 100 2.52 -16.32 -2.91
C ALA A 100 2.37 -17.66 -2.16
N ASP A 101 2.78 -17.69 -0.89
CA ASP A 101 2.64 -18.88 -0.04
C ASP A 101 1.16 -19.25 0.18
N MET A 102 0.30 -18.27 0.46
CA MET A 102 -1.15 -18.48 0.59
C MET A 102 -1.77 -19.05 -0.69
N GLN A 103 -1.35 -18.56 -1.87
CA GLN A 103 -1.86 -19.04 -3.15
C GLN A 103 -1.48 -20.50 -3.41
N VAL A 104 -0.26 -20.91 -3.03
CA VAL A 104 0.18 -22.30 -3.16
C VAL A 104 -0.73 -23.22 -2.34
N LEU A 105 -0.97 -22.87 -1.07
CA LEU A 105 -1.81 -23.66 -0.17
C LEU A 105 -3.29 -23.67 -0.62
N LEU A 106 -3.84 -22.54 -1.04
CA LEU A 106 -5.23 -22.48 -1.54
C LEU A 106 -5.43 -23.22 -2.86
N ARG A 107 -4.46 -23.19 -3.78
CA ARG A 107 -4.52 -23.98 -5.02
C ARG A 107 -4.50 -25.47 -4.70
N ARG A 108 -3.76 -25.90 -3.68
CA ARG A 108 -3.78 -27.29 -3.20
C ARG A 108 -5.17 -27.71 -2.70
N LEU A 109 -5.83 -26.83 -1.94
CA LEU A 109 -7.21 -27.07 -1.46
C LEU A 109 -8.23 -27.11 -2.61
N LEU A 110 -8.10 -26.22 -3.60
CA LEU A 110 -8.95 -26.19 -4.79
C LEU A 110 -8.76 -27.40 -5.70
N ALA A 111 -7.54 -27.95 -5.77
CA ALA A 111 -7.21 -29.10 -6.60
C ALA A 111 -7.69 -30.42 -6.00
N SER A 112 -8.03 -30.47 -4.71
CA SER A 112 -8.50 -31.69 -4.03
C SER A 112 -9.91 -32.09 -4.53
N PRO A 113 -10.06 -33.15 -5.33
CA PRO A 113 -11.36 -33.64 -5.74
C PRO A 113 -11.85 -34.77 -4.83
N PRO A 114 -13.17 -35.00 -4.68
CA PRO A 114 -13.65 -36.29 -4.21
C PRO A 114 -13.52 -37.41 -5.27
N GLU A 115 -13.51 -37.12 -6.58
CA GLU A 115 -13.76 -38.18 -7.60
C GLU A 115 -13.05 -38.01 -8.97
N ALA A 116 -12.05 -37.14 -9.11
CA ALA A 116 -11.46 -36.82 -10.43
C ALA A 116 -9.95 -37.11 -10.56
N ALA A 117 -9.48 -38.21 -9.98
CA ALA A 117 -8.07 -38.64 -10.05
C ALA A 117 -7.57 -39.03 -11.46
N ALA A 118 -8.39 -38.96 -12.50
CA ALA A 118 -8.04 -39.45 -13.84
C ALA A 118 -7.58 -38.35 -14.85
N SER A 119 -7.54 -37.06 -14.47
CA SER A 119 -7.26 -35.98 -15.45
C SER A 119 -6.29 -34.89 -14.97
N ALA A 120 -5.67 -35.05 -13.80
CA ALA A 120 -4.96 -33.96 -13.11
C ALA A 120 -3.53 -33.66 -13.60
N THR A 121 -3.02 -34.33 -14.63
CA THR A 121 -1.60 -34.23 -15.05
C THR A 121 -1.29 -33.08 -16.03
N GLN A 122 -2.25 -32.23 -16.40
CA GLN A 122 -2.05 -31.20 -17.45
C GLN A 122 -2.40 -29.74 -17.07
N ILE A 123 -2.80 -29.42 -15.83
CA ILE A 123 -3.29 -28.06 -15.46
C ILE A 123 -2.23 -27.24 -14.69
N ALA A 124 -0.96 -27.60 -14.80
CA ALA A 124 0.14 -26.83 -14.21
C ALA A 124 0.79 -25.97 -15.29
N GLN A 125 0.31 -24.73 -15.50
CA GLN A 125 1.12 -23.52 -15.86
C GLN A 125 0.34 -22.36 -16.49
N GLU A 126 -0.93 -22.49 -16.87
CA GLU A 126 -1.68 -21.35 -17.43
C GLU A 126 -2.29 -20.46 -16.35
N ALA A 127 -2.29 -19.14 -16.61
CA ALA A 127 -2.84 -18.12 -15.71
C ALA A 127 -4.25 -18.53 -15.25
N PRO A 128 -4.54 -18.54 -13.94
CA PRO A 128 -5.78 -19.11 -13.44
C PRO A 128 -6.97 -18.32 -14.02
N PRO A 129 -7.99 -19.00 -14.56
CA PRO A 129 -9.22 -18.34 -15.00
C PRO A 129 -9.86 -17.59 -13.83
N GLN A 130 -10.59 -16.51 -14.14
CA GLN A 130 -11.34 -15.69 -13.17
C GLN A 130 -12.05 -16.56 -12.13
N MET A 131 -12.05 -16.13 -10.87
CA MET A 131 -12.66 -16.88 -9.77
C MET A 131 -14.17 -17.02 -10.00
N THR A 132 -14.64 -18.26 -10.21
CA THR A 132 -16.06 -18.54 -10.43
C THR A 132 -16.78 -18.88 -9.13
N THR A 133 -18.10 -18.67 -9.08
CA THR A 133 -18.92 -19.06 -7.93
C THR A 133 -18.79 -20.55 -7.58
N ASP A 134 -18.64 -21.43 -8.57
CA ASP A 134 -18.46 -22.86 -8.34
C ASP A 134 -17.09 -23.21 -7.75
N ALA A 135 -16.03 -22.47 -8.10
CA ALA A 135 -14.73 -22.64 -7.46
C ALA A 135 -14.78 -22.21 -5.99
N VAL A 136 -15.47 -21.11 -5.70
CA VAL A 136 -15.68 -20.60 -4.34
C VAL A 136 -16.47 -21.59 -3.48
N ARG A 137 -17.54 -22.19 -4.02
CA ARG A 137 -18.33 -23.22 -3.33
C ARG A 137 -17.52 -24.47 -3.04
N ARG A 138 -16.78 -24.99 -4.03
CA ARG A 138 -15.91 -26.16 -3.85
C ARG A 138 -14.84 -25.94 -2.79
N LEU A 139 -14.24 -24.75 -2.74
CA LEU A 139 -13.29 -24.38 -1.70
C LEU A 139 -13.95 -24.38 -0.31
N LYS A 140 -15.12 -23.75 -0.18
CA LYS A 140 -15.89 -23.72 1.07
C LYS A 140 -16.28 -25.12 1.55
N GLU A 141 -16.77 -25.97 0.66
CA GLU A 141 -17.14 -27.36 0.99
C GLU A 141 -15.92 -28.16 1.44
N THR A 142 -14.80 -28.00 0.74
CA THR A 142 -13.54 -28.67 1.11
C THR A 142 -13.03 -28.18 2.46
N TRP A 143 -13.05 -26.87 2.70
CA TRP A 143 -12.64 -26.24 3.96
C TRP A 143 -13.48 -26.73 5.15
N THR A 144 -14.81 -26.67 5.01
CA THR A 144 -15.74 -27.08 6.08
C THR A 144 -15.70 -28.59 6.35
N ARG A 145 -15.48 -29.41 5.30
CA ARG A 145 -15.26 -30.86 5.42
C ARG A 145 -13.97 -31.17 6.19
N ILE A 146 -12.85 -30.50 5.89
CA ILE A 146 -11.57 -30.73 6.58
C ILE A 146 -11.65 -30.33 8.04
N ASN A 147 -12.30 -29.20 8.35
CA ASN A 147 -12.46 -28.73 9.73
C ASN A 147 -13.58 -29.47 10.49
N GLY A 148 -14.26 -30.44 9.86
CA GLY A 148 -15.27 -31.29 10.50
C GLY A 148 -16.54 -30.55 10.93
N VAL A 149 -16.84 -29.39 10.32
CA VAL A 149 -17.98 -28.56 10.76
C VAL A 149 -19.21 -28.80 9.88
N ALA A 150 -20.24 -29.39 10.47
CA ALA A 150 -21.46 -29.76 9.77
C ALA A 150 -22.41 -28.58 9.53
N THR A 151 -22.94 -28.47 8.31
CA THR A 151 -23.90 -27.45 7.85
C THR A 151 -25.27 -27.52 8.55
N HIS A 152 -25.63 -28.67 9.12
CA HIS A 152 -27.01 -29.00 9.52
C HIS A 152 -27.18 -29.36 11.00
N SER A 153 -26.41 -28.74 11.89
CA SER A 153 -26.69 -28.85 13.32
C SER A 153 -27.84 -27.93 13.76
N ARG A 154 -28.73 -28.45 14.60
CA ARG A 154 -29.77 -27.64 15.30
C ARG A 154 -29.19 -26.87 16.49
N ASP A 155 -28.01 -27.26 16.96
CA ASP A 155 -27.36 -26.59 18.08
C ASP A 155 -26.78 -25.23 17.64
N ALA A 156 -27.02 -24.21 18.47
CA ALA A 156 -26.62 -22.84 18.19
C ALA A 156 -25.09 -22.68 18.22
N ALA A 157 -24.39 -23.42 19.09
CA ALA A 157 -22.93 -23.34 19.20
C ALA A 157 -22.24 -23.92 17.95
N THR A 158 -22.69 -25.08 17.49
CA THR A 158 -22.21 -25.71 16.24
C THR A 158 -22.54 -24.88 15.00
N ARG A 159 -23.72 -24.25 14.92
CA ARG A 159 -24.04 -23.30 13.84
C ARG A 159 -23.11 -22.06 13.87
N GLN A 160 -22.80 -21.55 15.06
CA GLN A 160 -21.90 -20.42 15.22
C GLN A 160 -20.46 -20.77 14.82
N ALA A 161 -19.99 -21.99 15.15
CA ALA A 161 -18.72 -22.51 14.68
C ALA A 161 -18.68 -22.59 13.15
N TYR A 162 -19.74 -23.12 12.52
CA TYR A 162 -19.87 -23.17 11.06
C TYR A 162 -19.74 -21.79 10.42
N PHE A 163 -20.46 -20.79 10.94
CA PHE A 163 -20.37 -19.42 10.41
C PHE A 163 -18.98 -18.80 10.59
N SER A 164 -18.30 -19.09 11.71
CA SER A 164 -16.92 -18.64 11.92
C SER A 164 -15.98 -19.22 10.88
N GLU A 165 -16.06 -20.53 10.64
CA GLU A 165 -15.21 -21.23 9.67
C GLU A 165 -15.46 -20.76 8.23
N VAL A 166 -16.71 -20.56 7.85
CA VAL A 166 -17.05 -20.05 6.51
C VAL A 166 -16.53 -18.63 6.31
N ARG A 167 -16.66 -17.74 7.32
CA ARG A 167 -16.05 -16.40 7.27
C ARG A 167 -14.54 -16.48 7.16
N ASP A 168 -13.93 -17.40 7.90
CA ASP A 168 -12.48 -17.58 7.89
C ASP A 168 -11.97 -18.03 6.52
N CYS A 169 -12.69 -18.96 5.87
CA CYS A 169 -12.45 -19.36 4.49
C CYS A 169 -12.52 -18.17 3.53
N TYR A 170 -13.59 -17.37 3.58
CA TYR A 170 -13.77 -16.22 2.69
C TYR A 170 -12.74 -15.11 2.91
N ALA A 171 -12.46 -14.77 4.16
CA ALA A 171 -11.44 -13.79 4.53
C ALA A 171 -10.05 -14.21 4.03
N THR A 172 -9.71 -15.50 4.18
CA THR A 172 -8.44 -16.08 3.69
C THR A 172 -8.36 -16.04 2.17
N LEU A 173 -9.45 -16.36 1.47
CA LEU A 173 -9.50 -16.27 0.00
C LEU A 173 -9.25 -14.85 -0.49
N ILE A 174 -9.87 -13.85 0.14
CA ILE A 174 -9.72 -12.44 -0.24
C ILE A 174 -8.29 -11.94 -0.11
N CYS A 175 -7.61 -12.20 1.02
CA CYS A 175 -6.25 -11.68 1.20
C CYS A 175 -5.14 -12.48 0.51
N SER A 176 -5.45 -13.67 -0.03
CA SER A 176 -4.49 -14.52 -0.73
C SER A 176 -3.90 -13.91 -2.02
N GLY A 177 -4.55 -12.91 -2.61
CA GLY A 177 -4.19 -12.38 -3.93
C GLY A 177 -4.57 -13.31 -5.10
N LEU A 178 -5.38 -14.36 -4.86
CA LEU A 178 -6.00 -15.14 -5.95
C LEU A 178 -7.06 -14.31 -6.68
N LEU A 179 -7.79 -13.45 -5.97
CA LEU A 179 -8.74 -12.52 -6.58
C LEU A 179 -7.96 -11.41 -7.29
N ARG A 180 -8.33 -11.16 -8.55
CA ARG A 180 -7.73 -10.20 -9.46
C ARG A 180 -8.55 -8.93 -9.58
N THR A 181 -9.87 -8.98 -9.47
CA THR A 181 -10.71 -7.79 -9.68
C THR A 181 -11.66 -7.52 -8.52
N GLU A 182 -12.13 -6.27 -8.43
CA GLU A 182 -13.12 -5.86 -7.45
C GLU A 182 -14.47 -6.57 -7.67
N SER A 183 -14.78 -6.92 -8.92
CA SER A 183 -15.97 -7.73 -9.23
C SER A 183 -15.93 -9.12 -8.60
N GLU A 184 -14.75 -9.74 -8.48
CA GLU A 184 -14.60 -11.03 -7.82
C GLU A 184 -14.76 -10.90 -6.29
N VAL A 185 -14.29 -9.80 -5.70
CA VAL A 185 -14.58 -9.49 -4.28
C VAL A 185 -16.08 -9.34 -4.04
N ARG A 186 -16.80 -8.64 -4.93
CA ARG A 186 -18.27 -8.54 -4.87
C ARG A 186 -18.96 -9.89 -5.06
N LEU A 187 -18.39 -10.78 -5.87
CA LEU A 187 -18.88 -12.15 -6.01
C LEU A 187 -18.80 -12.88 -4.65
N ILE A 188 -17.69 -12.78 -3.92
CA ILE A 188 -17.57 -13.36 -2.56
C ILE A 188 -18.60 -12.77 -1.61
N LEU A 189 -18.75 -11.45 -1.58
CA LEU A 189 -19.75 -10.78 -0.74
C LEU A 189 -21.19 -11.21 -1.09
N SER A 190 -21.49 -11.42 -2.36
CA SER A 190 -22.81 -11.88 -2.79
C SER A 190 -23.06 -13.34 -2.45
N GLU A 191 -22.05 -14.22 -2.52
CA GLU A 191 -22.15 -15.61 -2.07
C GLU A 191 -22.36 -15.70 -0.55
N MET A 192 -21.60 -14.94 0.23
CA MET A 192 -21.78 -14.84 1.69
C MET A 192 -23.21 -14.44 2.05
N ARG A 193 -23.72 -13.39 1.39
CA ARG A 193 -25.03 -12.82 1.72
C ARG A 193 -26.20 -13.64 1.19
N ASN A 194 -26.12 -14.14 -0.04
CA ASN A 194 -27.26 -14.76 -0.72
C ASN A 194 -27.33 -16.28 -0.51
N THR A 195 -26.17 -16.93 -0.41
CA THR A 195 -26.08 -18.40 -0.31
C THR A 195 -25.94 -18.83 1.14
N ASP A 196 -24.96 -18.28 1.87
CA ASP A 196 -24.71 -18.69 3.27
C ASP A 196 -25.50 -17.89 4.30
N LEU A 197 -26.09 -16.76 3.90
CA LEU A 197 -26.81 -15.83 4.78
C LEU A 197 -25.93 -15.33 5.95
N ILE A 198 -24.65 -15.09 5.66
CA ILE A 198 -23.64 -14.63 6.61
C ILE A 198 -23.25 -13.18 6.29
N GLU A 199 -23.27 -12.32 7.30
CA GLU A 199 -22.70 -10.97 7.19
C GLU A 199 -21.18 -11.00 7.47
N PRO A 200 -20.39 -10.18 6.74
CA PRO A 200 -18.99 -9.91 7.05
C PRO A 200 -18.78 -9.42 8.48
N ASP A 201 -17.68 -9.84 9.10
CA ASP A 201 -17.25 -9.34 10.40
C ASP A 201 -16.06 -8.37 10.27
N ALA A 202 -15.61 -7.84 11.40
CA ALA A 202 -14.45 -6.94 11.44
C ALA A 202 -13.18 -7.56 10.86
N SER A 203 -12.92 -8.86 11.11
CA SER A 203 -11.72 -9.53 10.59
C SER A 203 -11.74 -9.62 9.06
N PHE A 204 -12.92 -9.83 8.48
CA PHE A 204 -13.12 -9.81 7.03
C PHE A 204 -12.81 -8.43 6.45
N TYR A 205 -13.30 -7.34 7.06
CA TYR A 205 -13.02 -5.98 6.59
C TYR A 205 -11.55 -5.60 6.70
N GLU A 206 -10.90 -5.99 7.81
CA GLU A 206 -9.45 -5.79 8.02
C GLU A 206 -8.65 -6.39 6.86
N VAL A 207 -8.89 -7.66 6.51
CA VAL A 207 -8.16 -8.32 5.42
C VAL A 207 -8.59 -7.82 4.04
N LEU A 208 -9.84 -7.39 3.87
CA LEU A 208 -10.32 -6.78 2.64
C LEU A 208 -9.55 -5.50 2.33
N PHE A 209 -9.37 -4.60 3.31
CA PHE A 209 -8.62 -3.36 3.12
C PHE A 209 -7.17 -3.62 2.67
N VAL A 210 -6.54 -4.68 3.16
CA VAL A 210 -5.21 -5.11 2.71
C VAL A 210 -5.26 -5.65 1.28
N ALA A 211 -6.25 -6.49 0.96
CA ALA A 211 -6.39 -7.13 -0.34
C ALA A 211 -6.63 -6.13 -1.50
N LEU A 212 -7.27 -4.98 -1.24
CA LEU A 212 -7.55 -3.96 -2.25
C LEU A 212 -6.30 -3.51 -3.00
N TRP A 213 -5.12 -3.54 -2.38
CA TRP A 213 -3.85 -3.13 -2.98
C TRP A 213 -3.34 -4.07 -4.08
N CYS A 214 -3.83 -5.32 -4.09
CA CYS A 214 -3.35 -6.36 -4.99
C CYS A 214 -4.28 -6.62 -6.19
N LEU A 215 -5.41 -5.91 -6.27
CA LEU A 215 -6.34 -6.03 -7.39
C LEU A 215 -5.76 -5.42 -8.67
N ASP A 216 -5.95 -6.09 -9.80
CA ASP A 216 -5.54 -5.64 -11.13
C ASP A 216 -6.27 -4.35 -11.55
N ASP A 217 -7.50 -4.12 -11.09
CA ASP A 217 -8.24 -2.86 -11.32
C ASP A 217 -7.53 -1.64 -10.72
N VAL A 218 -6.76 -1.88 -9.66
CA VAL A 218 -5.94 -0.87 -8.96
C VAL A 218 -4.57 -0.75 -9.59
N ARG A 219 -4.05 -1.79 -10.24
CA ARG A 219 -2.74 -1.77 -10.89
C ARG A 219 -2.78 -0.95 -12.17
N GLU A 220 -1.84 -0.01 -12.30
CA GLU A 220 -1.60 0.67 -13.56
C GLU A 220 -1.02 -0.34 -14.55
N SER A 221 -1.86 -0.83 -15.44
CA SER A 221 -1.46 -1.68 -16.56
C SER A 221 -0.57 -0.90 -17.54
N THR A 222 0.69 -0.67 -17.18
CA THR A 222 1.73 -0.11 -18.06
C THR A 222 2.48 -1.21 -18.84
N VAL A 223 2.20 -2.50 -18.57
CA VAL A 223 2.89 -3.66 -19.19
C VAL A 223 1.97 -4.54 -20.07
N ALA A 224 0.80 -4.04 -20.49
CA ALA A 224 -0.04 -4.77 -21.45
C ALA A 224 0.50 -4.65 -22.89
N THR A 225 1.43 -5.55 -23.23
CA THR A 225 1.51 -6.29 -24.51
C THR A 225 0.63 -5.76 -25.65
N GLY A 226 1.19 -4.90 -26.50
CA GLY A 226 1.16 -4.97 -27.96
C GLY A 226 -0.15 -5.04 -28.78
N LYS A 227 -1.34 -5.29 -28.24
CA LYS A 227 -2.56 -5.46 -29.06
C LYS A 227 -3.78 -4.81 -28.41
N HIS A 228 -4.34 -3.82 -29.11
CA HIS A 228 -5.66 -3.21 -28.90
C HIS A 228 -5.93 -2.41 -27.62
N ARG A 229 -5.29 -1.23 -27.47
CA ARG A 229 -5.91 -0.11 -26.74
C ARG A 229 -6.11 1.08 -27.68
N ALA A 230 -7.36 1.53 -27.78
CA ALA A 230 -7.79 2.64 -28.63
C ALA A 230 -6.94 3.90 -28.39
N ALA A 231 -6.61 4.58 -29.48
CA ALA A 231 -5.86 5.81 -29.51
C ALA A 231 -6.58 6.90 -28.70
N GLY A 232 -5.93 7.48 -27.69
CA GLY A 232 -6.49 8.65 -27.00
C GLY A 232 -5.78 9.12 -25.74
N SER A 233 -5.07 8.26 -25.01
CA SER A 233 -4.38 8.68 -23.78
C SER A 233 -3.33 7.65 -23.36
N ARG A 234 -2.14 7.67 -23.97
CA ARG A 234 -0.96 7.03 -23.36
C ARG A 234 -0.42 8.00 -22.32
N GLN A 235 -0.89 7.88 -21.07
CA GLN A 235 -0.18 8.52 -19.96
C GLN A 235 1.22 7.91 -19.91
N THR A 236 2.24 8.75 -20.03
CA THR A 236 3.64 8.35 -19.82
C THR A 236 3.75 7.75 -18.42
N PRO A 237 4.47 6.62 -18.24
CA PRO A 237 4.64 6.03 -16.92
C PRO A 237 5.17 7.10 -15.97
N GLU A 238 4.41 7.41 -14.93
CA GLU A 238 4.83 8.35 -13.91
C GLU A 238 5.98 7.68 -13.13
N ILE A 239 7.16 8.31 -13.09
CA ILE A 239 8.30 7.75 -12.36
C ILE A 239 8.47 8.53 -11.06
N VAL A 240 8.47 7.80 -9.94
CA VAL A 240 8.57 8.35 -8.58
C VAL A 240 9.78 7.73 -7.90
N ALA A 241 10.75 8.56 -7.49
CA ALA A 241 11.95 8.13 -6.77
C ALA A 241 12.71 6.97 -7.45
N GLY A 242 12.73 6.98 -8.78
CA GLY A 242 13.40 6.00 -9.61
C GLY A 242 12.61 4.81 -10.09
N GLU A 243 11.37 4.65 -9.62
CA GLU A 243 10.50 3.52 -9.92
C GLU A 243 9.27 3.98 -10.70
N VAL A 244 8.84 3.19 -11.68
CA VAL A 244 7.58 3.44 -12.39
C VAL A 244 6.43 3.20 -11.41
N ARG A 245 5.52 4.17 -11.32
CA ARG A 245 4.27 4.06 -10.57
C ARG A 245 3.48 2.86 -11.10
N GLN A 246 3.02 2.02 -10.18
CA GLN A 246 2.32 0.77 -10.48
C GLN A 246 0.88 0.78 -9.94
N LEU A 247 0.53 1.72 -9.06
CA LEU A 247 -0.73 1.71 -8.32
C LEU A 247 -1.57 2.98 -8.50
N ARG A 248 -2.85 2.76 -8.75
CA ARG A 248 -3.92 3.77 -8.68
C ARG A 248 -4.39 3.92 -7.25
N ARG A 249 -3.53 4.51 -6.41
CA ARG A 249 -3.78 4.73 -4.97
C ARG A 249 -5.13 5.39 -4.66
N SER A 250 -5.64 6.26 -5.53
CA SER A 250 -6.96 6.90 -5.37
C SER A 250 -8.11 5.89 -5.40
N VAL A 251 -8.05 4.90 -6.32
CA VAL A 251 -9.08 3.86 -6.47
C VAL A 251 -9.16 3.01 -5.19
N VAL A 252 -8.01 2.66 -4.61
CA VAL A 252 -7.97 1.94 -3.32
C VAL A 252 -8.62 2.76 -2.21
N GLY A 253 -8.34 4.07 -2.16
CA GLY A 253 -8.92 4.96 -1.16
C GLY A 253 -10.44 5.04 -1.26
N ASP A 254 -10.97 5.15 -2.48
CA ASP A 254 -12.41 5.17 -2.74
C ASP A 254 -13.08 3.84 -2.35
N LEU A 255 -12.49 2.71 -2.73
CA LEU A 255 -12.98 1.37 -2.36
C LEU A 255 -12.93 1.13 -0.85
N ALA A 256 -11.84 1.51 -0.19
CA ALA A 256 -11.72 1.40 1.26
C ALA A 256 -12.79 2.25 1.96
N GLY A 257 -13.02 3.48 1.51
CA GLY A 257 -14.09 4.34 2.01
C GLY A 257 -15.49 3.73 1.82
N TYR A 258 -15.74 3.11 0.66
CA TYR A 258 -16.98 2.39 0.37
C TYR A 258 -17.22 1.22 1.34
N TYR A 259 -16.23 0.33 1.50
CA TYR A 259 -16.36 -0.85 2.37
C TYR A 259 -16.41 -0.49 3.85
N MET A 260 -15.68 0.55 4.29
CA MET A 260 -15.80 1.06 5.66
C MET A 260 -17.19 1.67 5.91
N GLY A 261 -17.73 2.40 4.93
CA GLY A 261 -19.11 2.88 4.99
C GLY A 261 -20.13 1.74 5.10
N HIS A 262 -19.92 0.64 4.37
CA HIS A 262 -20.74 -0.57 4.46
C HIS A 262 -20.69 -1.22 5.85
N ALA A 263 -19.48 -1.40 6.41
CA ALA A 263 -19.29 -1.97 7.74
C ALA A 263 -19.98 -1.12 8.84
N LEU A 264 -19.87 0.20 8.75
CA LEU A 264 -20.56 1.13 9.67
C LEU A 264 -22.09 1.10 9.52
N ALA A 265 -22.60 0.88 8.31
CA ALA A 265 -24.04 0.73 8.08
C ALA A 265 -24.62 -0.53 8.72
N GLN A 266 -23.87 -1.65 8.71
CA GLN A 266 -24.26 -2.91 9.37
C GLN A 266 -24.34 -2.77 10.90
N LEU A 267 -23.49 -1.94 11.52
CA LEU A 267 -23.61 -1.66 12.96
C LEU A 267 -24.94 -0.96 13.30
N SER A 268 -25.42 -0.10 12.39
CA SER A 268 -26.67 0.66 12.62
C SER A 268 -27.90 -0.24 12.55
N THR A 269 -27.86 -1.31 11.75
CA THR A 269 -28.96 -2.28 11.65
C THR A 269 -28.90 -3.33 12.78
N SER A 270 -27.72 -3.66 13.30
CA SER A 270 -27.53 -4.67 14.35
C SER A 270 -27.88 -4.19 15.77
N ARG A 271 -27.94 -2.87 16.02
CA ARG A 271 -28.18 -2.27 17.36
C ARG A 271 -29.59 -2.49 17.95
N ALA A 272 -30.39 -3.39 17.38
CA ALA A 272 -31.67 -3.82 17.97
C ALA A 272 -31.41 -4.60 19.28
N PRO A 273 -32.23 -4.41 20.33
CA PRO A 273 -31.96 -4.96 21.66
C PRO A 273 -32.23 -6.47 21.66
N ILE A 274 -31.19 -7.27 21.42
CA ILE A 274 -31.27 -8.73 21.56
C ILE A 274 -30.70 -9.09 22.93
N ALA A 275 -31.58 -9.55 23.83
CA ALA A 275 -31.28 -10.00 25.19
C ALA A 275 -30.50 -11.33 25.27
N SER A 276 -29.69 -11.66 24.27
CA SER A 276 -28.97 -12.93 24.19
C SER A 276 -27.48 -12.72 24.50
N ALA A 277 -26.96 -13.55 25.40
CA ALA A 277 -25.57 -13.56 25.88
C ALA A 277 -24.54 -14.10 24.87
N ALA A 278 -24.92 -14.28 23.59
CA ALA A 278 -23.99 -14.70 22.55
C ALA A 278 -23.06 -13.52 22.15
N PRO A 279 -21.76 -13.76 21.91
CA PRO A 279 -20.84 -12.71 21.46
C PRO A 279 -21.37 -12.09 20.16
N MET A 280 -21.76 -10.82 20.20
CA MET A 280 -22.20 -10.08 19.02
C MET A 280 -21.06 -9.99 18.01
N HIS A 281 -21.30 -10.46 16.78
CA HIS A 281 -20.40 -10.20 15.65
C HIS A 281 -20.44 -8.73 15.31
N THR A 282 -19.41 -7.99 15.68
CA THR A 282 -19.29 -6.57 15.35
C THR A 282 -18.58 -6.42 14.01
N ALA A 283 -19.26 -5.81 13.04
CA ALA A 283 -18.69 -5.47 11.74
C ALA A 283 -17.51 -4.50 11.82
N VAL A 284 -17.41 -3.71 12.91
CA VAL A 284 -16.33 -2.75 13.14
C VAL A 284 -15.82 -2.90 14.57
N ARG A 285 -14.50 -3.04 14.71
CA ARG A 285 -13.76 -3.02 15.97
C ARG A 285 -12.66 -1.94 15.91
N PRO A 286 -11.99 -1.61 17.03
CA PRO A 286 -10.85 -0.68 17.01
C PRO A 286 -9.76 -1.07 15.98
N GLU A 287 -9.48 -2.35 15.82
CA GLU A 287 -8.54 -2.92 14.84
C GLU A 287 -8.95 -2.61 13.40
N THR A 288 -10.26 -2.67 13.10
CA THR A 288 -10.80 -2.33 11.78
C THR A 288 -10.49 -0.88 11.42
N TRP A 289 -10.57 0.03 12.41
CA TRP A 289 -10.16 1.42 12.22
C TRP A 289 -8.66 1.56 11.99
N GLU A 290 -7.82 0.82 12.71
CA GLU A 290 -6.36 0.84 12.52
C GLU A 290 -5.96 0.48 11.09
N VAL A 291 -6.48 -0.62 10.55
CA VAL A 291 -6.19 -1.05 9.17
C VAL A 291 -6.79 -0.08 8.16
N PHE A 292 -7.99 0.44 8.40
CA PHE A 292 -8.61 1.44 7.53
C PHE A 292 -7.79 2.74 7.45
N PHE A 293 -7.35 3.28 8.59
CA PHE A 293 -6.50 4.48 8.60
C PHE A 293 -5.12 4.22 8.00
N ALA A 294 -4.55 3.02 8.16
CA ALA A 294 -3.33 2.63 7.45
C ALA A 294 -3.52 2.70 5.93
N THR A 295 -4.65 2.17 5.43
CA THR A 295 -5.03 2.26 4.02
C THR A 295 -5.20 3.70 3.57
N LEU A 296 -5.90 4.55 4.33
CA LEU A 296 -6.03 5.96 4.03
C LEU A 296 -4.67 6.67 4.01
N ALA A 297 -3.79 6.41 4.98
CA ALA A 297 -2.47 7.04 5.01
C ALA A 297 -1.64 6.67 3.77
N ASN A 298 -1.77 5.44 3.27
CA ASN A 298 -1.10 5.01 2.04
C ASN A 298 -1.76 5.51 0.76
N THR A 299 -3.06 5.84 0.77
CA THR A 299 -3.78 6.37 -0.41
C THR A 299 -3.66 7.88 -0.58
N GLN A 300 -3.22 8.58 0.47
CA GLN A 300 -3.05 10.05 0.50
C GLN A 300 -4.35 10.82 0.16
N PRO A 301 -5.43 10.63 0.93
CA PRO A 301 -6.70 11.31 0.69
C PRO A 301 -6.56 12.82 0.92
N ALA A 302 -7.50 13.57 0.35
CA ALA A 302 -7.59 15.00 0.58
C ALA A 302 -7.75 15.32 2.09
N PRO A 303 -7.16 16.42 2.59
CA PRO A 303 -7.16 16.75 4.03
C PRO A 303 -8.54 16.79 4.69
N LYS A 304 -9.58 17.23 3.96
CA LYS A 304 -10.95 17.27 4.47
C LYS A 304 -11.54 15.88 4.68
N LEU A 305 -11.20 14.92 3.82
CA LEU A 305 -11.68 13.55 3.93
C LEU A 305 -11.05 12.85 5.14
N MET A 306 -9.76 13.09 5.39
CA MET A 306 -9.08 12.59 6.59
C MET A 306 -9.72 13.14 7.87
N ASP A 307 -10.01 14.44 7.94
CA ASP A 307 -10.68 15.04 9.09
C ASP A 307 -12.06 14.43 9.36
N LEU A 308 -12.84 14.16 8.30
CA LEU A 308 -14.16 13.55 8.41
C LEU A 308 -14.09 12.14 8.99
N TRP A 309 -13.18 11.30 8.49
CA TRP A 309 -12.98 9.96 9.03
C TRP A 309 -12.42 9.98 10.45
N TRP A 310 -11.47 10.87 10.74
CA TRP A 310 -10.93 11.05 12.09
C TRP A 310 -12.01 11.44 13.09
N LYS A 311 -12.83 12.44 12.75
CA LYS A 311 -13.96 12.83 13.58
C LYS A 311 -14.93 11.67 13.81
N ARG A 312 -15.25 10.90 12.76
CA ARG A 312 -16.15 9.75 12.87
C ARG A 312 -15.58 8.64 13.76
N LEU A 313 -14.27 8.39 13.72
CA LEU A 313 -13.59 7.47 14.65
C LEU A 313 -13.76 7.93 16.09
N LEU A 314 -13.46 9.20 16.39
CA LEU A 314 -13.57 9.73 17.75
C LEU A 314 -15.00 9.63 18.29
N GLU A 315 -16.00 10.00 17.48
CA GLU A 315 -17.42 9.84 17.81
C GLU A 315 -17.77 8.37 18.07
N TRP A 316 -17.32 7.46 17.20
CA TRP A 316 -17.57 6.02 17.37
C TRP A 316 -16.94 5.49 18.66
N LEU A 317 -15.70 5.87 18.98
CA LEU A 317 -15.01 5.48 20.21
C LEU A 317 -15.78 5.96 21.46
N ASP A 318 -16.22 7.22 21.46
CA ASP A 318 -16.98 7.78 22.58
C ASP A 318 -18.36 7.11 22.73
N GLU A 319 -19.00 6.68 21.64
CA GLU A 319 -20.23 5.89 21.65
C GLU A 319 -20.06 4.48 22.25
N GLN A 320 -18.85 3.91 22.23
CA GLN A 320 -18.56 2.56 22.77
C GLN A 320 -18.26 2.57 24.29
N VAL A 321 -17.86 3.71 24.87
CA VAL A 321 -17.49 3.79 26.31
C VAL A 321 -18.60 3.33 27.27
N PRO A 322 -19.89 3.70 27.07
CA PRO A 322 -20.96 3.28 27.97
C PRO A 322 -21.17 1.75 28.01
N LEU A 323 -20.71 1.02 27.00
CA LEU A 323 -20.90 -0.43 26.88
C LEU A 323 -19.87 -1.24 27.68
N VAL A 324 -18.72 -0.68 28.03
CA VAL A 324 -17.61 -1.40 28.71
C VAL A 324 -17.54 -1.10 30.22
N SER A 325 -17.90 0.12 30.64
CA SER A 325 -17.79 0.55 32.05
C SER A 325 -18.73 -0.17 33.05
N ALA A 326 -19.67 -0.99 32.59
CA ALA A 326 -20.59 -1.70 33.50
C ALA A 326 -19.94 -2.89 34.25
N ARG A 327 -18.71 -3.31 33.93
CA ARG A 327 -18.08 -4.51 34.54
C ARG A 327 -16.92 -4.26 35.50
N THR A 328 -16.43 -3.04 35.65
CA THR A 328 -15.28 -2.74 36.54
C THR A 328 -15.49 -1.41 37.25
N SER A 329 -16.21 -1.44 38.36
CA SER A 329 -16.38 -0.27 39.24
C SER A 329 -16.19 -0.64 40.71
N ILE A 330 -15.00 -1.08 41.11
CA ILE A 330 -14.57 -1.01 42.52
C ILE A 330 -13.04 -0.79 42.55
N GLY A 331 -12.60 0.45 42.75
CA GLY A 331 -11.18 0.79 42.93
C GLY A 331 -10.95 2.30 42.94
N ALA A 332 -10.84 2.87 44.14
CA ALA A 332 -10.46 4.27 44.36
C ALA A 332 -8.93 4.48 44.23
N LEU A 333 -8.52 5.75 44.12
CA LEU A 333 -7.16 6.31 43.84
C LEU A 333 -6.90 6.51 42.34
N ASP A 334 -6.59 7.69 41.79
CA ASP A 334 -5.80 8.81 42.29
C ASP A 334 -6.41 10.19 41.93
N LYS A 335 -6.49 11.09 42.91
CA LYS A 335 -6.82 12.51 42.71
C LYS A 335 -5.56 13.25 42.22
N GLY A 336 -5.33 13.26 40.91
CA GLY A 336 -4.22 14.04 40.33
C GLY A 336 -4.09 13.97 38.80
N ALA A 337 -4.65 12.93 38.17
CA ALA A 337 -4.66 12.81 36.71
C ALA A 337 -5.81 13.63 36.12
N SER A 338 -5.51 14.58 35.23
CA SER A 338 -6.50 15.25 34.38
C SER A 338 -7.40 14.19 33.74
N ALA A 339 -8.70 14.23 34.02
CA ALA A 339 -9.67 13.30 33.44
C ALA A 339 -9.50 13.27 31.91
N ALA A 340 -9.33 12.07 31.33
CA ALA A 340 -9.15 11.90 29.89
C ALA A 340 -10.36 12.48 29.13
N LYS A 341 -10.13 13.16 28.01
CA LYS A 341 -11.19 13.85 27.25
C LYS A 341 -11.97 12.94 26.28
N GLY A 342 -12.18 11.68 26.64
CA GLY A 342 -12.89 10.68 25.82
C GLY A 342 -12.20 9.32 25.85
N ALA A 343 -12.68 8.39 25.02
CA ALA A 343 -12.08 7.06 24.92
C ALA A 343 -10.67 7.14 24.29
N PRO A 344 -9.75 6.25 24.71
CA PRO A 344 -8.40 6.17 24.14
C PRO A 344 -8.44 5.76 22.66
N VAL A 345 -7.44 6.21 21.89
CA VAL A 345 -7.38 6.01 20.45
C VAL A 345 -6.52 4.80 20.09
N PRO A 346 -6.93 3.96 19.12
CA PRO A 346 -6.07 2.87 18.64
C PRO A 346 -4.72 3.39 18.13
N TYR A 347 -3.61 2.85 18.65
CA TYR A 347 -2.26 3.37 18.38
C TYR A 347 -1.95 3.40 16.88
N GLN A 348 -2.30 2.35 16.14
CA GLN A 348 -1.99 2.30 14.71
C GLN A 348 -2.83 3.31 13.91
N ALA A 349 -4.05 3.65 14.35
CA ALA A 349 -4.82 4.72 13.74
C ALA A 349 -4.16 6.09 13.98
N ALA A 350 -3.68 6.34 15.20
CA ALA A 350 -2.91 7.55 15.51
C ALA A 350 -1.61 7.65 14.69
N HIS A 351 -0.86 6.54 14.61
CA HIS A 351 0.37 6.44 13.83
C HIS A 351 0.11 6.67 12.33
N ALA A 352 -0.93 6.07 11.77
CA ALA A 352 -1.33 6.24 10.37
C ALA A 352 -1.66 7.70 10.04
N VAL A 353 -2.43 8.38 10.90
CA VAL A 353 -2.81 9.78 10.69
C VAL A 353 -1.59 10.70 10.78
N LEU A 354 -0.68 10.47 11.72
CA LEU A 354 0.58 11.23 11.78
C LEU A 354 1.50 10.93 10.59
N ALA A 355 1.55 9.69 10.12
CA ALA A 355 2.28 9.31 8.91
C ALA A 355 1.68 9.96 7.65
N TRP A 356 0.36 10.11 7.58
CA TRP A 356 -0.30 10.88 6.54
C TRP A 356 0.07 12.37 6.62
N CYS A 357 0.02 12.98 7.81
CA CYS A 357 0.43 14.38 7.99
C CYS A 357 1.89 14.62 7.63
N ALA A 358 2.79 13.68 7.97
CA ALA A 358 4.20 13.73 7.62
C ALA A 358 4.43 13.86 6.11
N GLN A 359 3.63 13.15 5.31
CA GLN A 359 3.70 13.16 3.86
C GLN A 359 2.97 14.33 3.22
N SER A 360 1.77 14.65 3.73
CA SER A 360 0.95 15.78 3.27
C SER A 360 1.52 17.15 3.71
N ARG A 361 2.52 17.16 4.60
CA ARG A 361 3.18 18.37 5.16
C ARG A 361 2.22 19.27 5.94
N GLU A 362 1.23 18.66 6.58
CA GLU A 362 0.15 19.33 7.30
C GLU A 362 0.51 19.44 8.80
N MET A 363 1.41 20.37 9.14
CA MET A 363 1.95 20.52 10.50
C MET A 363 0.87 20.85 11.55
N GLU A 364 -0.05 21.77 11.25
CA GLU A 364 -1.12 22.17 12.18
C GLU A 364 -2.04 20.98 12.50
N LYS A 365 -2.37 20.18 11.48
CA LYS A 365 -3.17 18.97 11.66
C LYS A 365 -2.43 17.92 12.47
N ALA A 366 -1.14 17.71 12.19
CA ALA A 366 -0.31 16.78 12.96
C ALA A 366 -0.34 17.12 14.46
N LEU A 367 -0.18 18.40 14.80
CA LEU A 367 -0.28 18.89 16.17
C LEU A 367 -1.67 18.66 16.78
N ASN A 368 -2.74 18.95 16.03
CA ASN A 368 -4.10 18.76 16.50
C ASN A 368 -4.42 17.28 16.77
N TYR A 369 -4.02 16.37 15.87
CA TYR A 369 -4.21 14.94 16.06
C TYR A 369 -3.36 14.41 17.22
N PHE A 370 -2.06 14.78 17.28
CA PHE A 370 -1.19 14.38 18.39
C PHE A 370 -1.73 14.85 19.74
N ASN A 371 -2.21 16.09 19.83
CA ASN A 371 -2.82 16.62 21.04
C ASN A 371 -4.12 15.90 21.40
N ALA A 372 -4.97 15.58 20.43
CA ALA A 372 -6.19 14.81 20.66
C ALA A 372 -5.89 13.41 21.20
N VAL A 373 -4.90 12.72 20.62
CA VAL A 373 -4.43 11.41 21.07
C VAL A 373 -3.82 11.50 22.46
N ASN A 374 -2.93 12.47 22.71
CA ASN A 374 -2.31 12.64 24.02
C ASN A 374 -3.35 12.98 25.11
N GLN A 375 -4.43 13.70 24.80
CA GLN A 375 -5.51 14.00 25.76
C GLN A 375 -6.46 12.82 26.04
N ARG A 376 -6.48 11.81 25.17
CA ARG A 376 -7.33 10.62 25.28
C ARG A 376 -6.58 9.37 25.75
N GLY A 377 -5.27 9.30 25.53
CA GLY A 377 -4.49 8.07 25.67
C GLY A 377 -4.62 7.17 24.43
N VAL A 378 -3.97 6.00 24.49
CA VAL A 378 -3.91 5.05 23.36
C VAL A 378 -4.17 3.60 23.79
N THR A 379 -4.73 2.79 22.89
CA THR A 379 -4.86 1.34 23.05
C THR A 379 -3.98 0.59 22.06
N LEU A 380 -3.50 -0.59 22.47
CA LEU A 380 -2.75 -1.52 21.61
C LEU A 380 -3.58 -2.78 21.37
N HIS A 381 -3.58 -3.27 20.13
CA HIS A 381 -4.31 -4.46 19.74
C HIS A 381 -3.33 -5.52 19.21
N ALA A 382 -3.45 -6.76 19.71
CA ALA A 382 -2.52 -7.84 19.38
C ALA A 382 -2.57 -8.28 17.90
N THR A 383 -3.66 -8.00 17.20
CA THR A 383 -3.83 -8.33 15.78
C THR A 383 -2.97 -7.46 14.87
N THR A 384 -2.78 -6.18 15.22
CA THR A 384 -2.00 -5.22 14.45
C THR A 384 -0.60 -5.02 15.01
N MET A 385 -0.37 -5.37 16.28
CA MET A 385 0.95 -5.30 16.93
C MET A 385 1.29 -6.59 17.71
N PRO A 386 1.37 -7.76 17.05
CA PRO A 386 1.63 -9.03 17.73
C PRO A 386 3.00 -9.10 18.40
N HIS A 387 3.96 -8.28 17.96
CA HIS A 387 5.33 -8.27 18.47
C HIS A 387 5.52 -7.42 19.73
N ILE A 388 4.51 -6.66 20.14
CA ILE A 388 4.58 -5.79 21.31
C ILE A 388 3.56 -6.28 22.33
N SER A 389 4.05 -6.99 23.35
CA SER A 389 3.28 -7.30 24.54
C SER A 389 3.65 -6.30 25.65
N LEU A 390 2.70 -5.45 26.03
CA LEU A 390 2.82 -4.68 27.26
C LEU A 390 2.29 -5.52 28.43
N PRO A 391 3.04 -5.62 29.55
CA PRO A 391 2.48 -6.04 30.83
C PRO A 391 1.15 -5.35 31.11
N ALA A 392 0.16 -6.08 31.65
CA ALA A 392 -1.20 -5.56 31.87
C ALA A 392 -1.22 -4.24 32.68
N GLU A 393 -0.31 -4.10 33.64
CA GLU A 393 -0.13 -2.88 34.46
C GLU A 393 0.18 -1.63 33.63
N LEU A 394 0.91 -1.78 32.51
CA LEU A 394 1.28 -0.67 31.64
C LEU A 394 0.23 -0.37 30.59
N VAL A 395 -0.66 -1.31 30.31
CA VAL A 395 -1.78 -1.07 29.39
C VAL A 395 -2.65 0.05 29.96
N GLU A 396 -2.90 0.04 31.28
CA GLU A 396 -3.63 1.12 31.94
C GLU A 396 -2.91 2.46 31.82
N ASP A 397 -1.60 2.51 32.07
CA ASP A 397 -0.83 3.75 31.95
C ASP A 397 -0.79 4.30 30.52
N PHE A 398 -0.74 3.42 29.51
CA PHE A 398 -0.76 3.82 28.11
C PHE A 398 -2.14 4.31 27.65
N THR A 399 -3.21 3.92 28.34
CA THR A 399 -4.58 4.44 28.10
C THR A 399 -4.85 5.78 28.78
N ARG A 400 -3.97 6.24 29.69
CA ARG A 400 -4.17 7.53 30.40
C ARG A 400 -3.80 8.73 29.53
N ALA A 401 -4.47 9.85 29.80
CA ALA A 401 -4.11 11.13 29.20
C ALA A 401 -2.67 11.52 29.58
N GLY A 402 -1.90 12.00 28.62
CA GLY A 402 -0.51 12.40 28.77
C GLY A 402 0.51 11.28 28.53
N CYS A 403 0.08 10.04 28.30
CA CYS A 403 0.95 8.86 28.17
C CYS A 403 2.04 9.00 27.10
N LEU A 404 1.79 9.76 26.02
CA LEU A 404 2.76 9.98 24.94
C LEU A 404 3.84 10.98 25.32
N THR A 405 3.62 11.76 26.38
CA THR A 405 4.52 12.83 26.84
C THR A 405 5.16 12.54 28.21
N SER A 406 4.71 11.49 28.88
CA SER A 406 5.23 11.04 30.17
C SER A 406 6.44 10.11 29.96
N PRO A 407 7.52 10.25 30.73
CA PRO A 407 8.64 9.31 30.67
C PRO A 407 8.17 7.90 31.08
N SER A 408 8.67 6.89 30.40
CA SER A 408 8.43 5.47 30.74
C SER A 408 9.75 4.74 30.90
N THR A 409 9.82 3.76 31.80
CA THR A 409 10.97 2.87 31.95
C THR A 409 10.96 1.70 30.96
N HIS A 410 9.84 1.47 30.27
CA HIS A 410 9.65 0.31 29.42
C HIS A 410 10.09 0.57 27.98
N THR A 411 11.04 -0.24 27.50
CA THR A 411 11.59 -0.17 26.14
C THR A 411 10.53 -0.11 25.05
N SER A 412 9.51 -0.98 25.11
CA SER A 412 8.43 -1.01 24.11
C SER A 412 7.61 0.27 24.09
N VAL A 413 7.30 0.85 25.27
CA VAL A 413 6.59 2.13 25.37
C VAL A 413 7.45 3.26 24.79
N GLN A 414 8.74 3.30 25.12
CA GLN A 414 9.69 4.26 24.56
C GLN A 414 9.80 4.14 23.03
N GLN A 415 9.77 2.92 22.47
CA GLN A 415 9.78 2.71 21.02
C GLN A 415 8.51 3.26 20.35
N LEU A 416 7.34 3.06 20.96
CA LEU A 416 6.07 3.59 20.47
C LEU A 416 6.03 5.12 20.55
N GLN A 417 6.49 5.69 21.68
CA GLN A 417 6.63 7.14 21.85
C GLN A 417 7.58 7.73 20.80
N LEU A 418 8.75 7.10 20.60
CA LEU A 418 9.72 7.51 19.58
C LEU A 418 9.09 7.53 18.18
N ALA A 419 8.40 6.47 17.79
CA ALA A 419 7.76 6.39 16.47
C ALA A 419 6.75 7.52 16.25
N LEU A 420 5.85 7.79 17.19
CA LEU A 420 4.87 8.88 17.07
C LEU A 420 5.50 10.27 17.07
N LEU A 421 6.45 10.53 17.98
CA LEU A 421 7.17 11.81 18.08
C LEU A 421 7.94 12.11 16.80
N VAL A 422 8.61 11.10 16.25
CA VAL A 422 9.36 11.23 15.01
C VAL A 422 8.42 11.53 13.83
N LYS A 423 7.27 10.86 13.71
CA LYS A 423 6.27 11.19 12.67
C LYS A 423 5.75 12.63 12.81
N LEU A 424 5.50 13.08 14.04
CA LEU A 424 5.14 14.48 14.32
C LEU A 424 6.24 15.43 13.83
N MET A 425 7.51 15.13 14.12
CA MET A 425 8.63 15.95 13.68
C MET A 425 8.75 16.01 12.15
N VAL A 426 8.55 14.89 11.45
CA VAL A 426 8.63 14.84 9.99
C VAL A 426 7.57 15.70 9.31
N SER A 427 6.41 15.95 9.93
CA SER A 427 5.43 16.91 9.40
C SER A 427 6.00 18.32 9.18
N THR A 428 7.10 18.67 9.87
CA THR A 428 7.80 19.95 9.71
C THR A 428 8.89 19.93 8.63
N LYS A 429 9.13 18.80 7.96
CA LYS A 429 10.29 18.53 7.09
C LYS A 429 10.45 19.53 5.93
N SER A 430 9.45 20.36 5.62
CA SER A 430 9.52 21.40 4.58
C SER A 430 9.15 22.81 5.07
N VAL A 431 8.90 22.96 6.36
CA VAL A 431 8.50 24.23 6.96
C VAL A 431 9.76 24.94 7.48
N LYS A 432 10.09 26.08 6.88
CA LYS A 432 11.24 26.92 7.31
C LYS A 432 11.06 27.38 8.76
N MET A 433 9.87 27.88 9.08
CA MET A 433 9.48 28.37 10.41
C MET A 433 8.52 27.37 11.08
N ASP A 434 9.07 26.38 11.78
CA ASP A 434 8.31 25.33 12.48
C ASP A 434 7.88 25.74 13.90
N GLY A 435 8.09 27.00 14.29
CA GLY A 435 7.79 27.51 15.64
C GLY A 435 8.62 26.85 16.75
N GLY A 436 9.73 26.18 16.42
CA GLY A 436 10.52 25.42 17.38
C GLY A 436 10.01 23.99 17.65
N LEU A 437 9.04 23.50 16.87
CA LEU A 437 8.49 22.15 17.04
C LEU A 437 9.57 21.06 16.94
N ARG A 438 10.52 21.15 16.00
CA ARG A 438 11.64 20.19 15.93
C ARG A 438 12.47 20.18 17.21
N ALA A 439 12.79 21.36 17.74
CA ALA A 439 13.56 21.48 18.98
C ALA A 439 12.80 20.93 20.19
N LEU A 440 11.47 21.12 20.23
CA LEU A 440 10.60 20.55 21.25
C LEU A 440 10.58 19.03 21.17
N VAL A 441 10.37 18.46 19.98
CA VAL A 441 10.38 16.99 19.80
C VAL A 441 11.74 16.39 20.16
N VAL A 442 12.85 17.00 19.75
CA VAL A 442 14.19 16.53 20.12
C VAL A 442 14.38 16.54 21.64
N ARG A 443 13.90 17.58 22.33
CA ARG A 443 13.92 17.64 23.80
C ARG A 443 13.06 16.55 24.43
N ASP A 444 11.89 16.28 23.86
CA ASP A 444 11.00 15.22 24.34
C ASP A 444 11.62 13.83 24.15
N VAL A 445 12.23 13.57 22.99
CA VAL A 445 12.99 12.32 22.75
C VAL A 445 14.14 12.19 23.76
N GLN A 446 14.93 13.24 23.99
CA GLN A 446 16.02 13.22 24.98
C GLN A 446 15.53 12.99 26.41
N ARG A 447 14.32 13.44 26.73
CA ARG A 447 13.70 13.31 28.06
C ARG A 447 13.03 11.95 28.27
N GLN A 448 12.42 11.37 27.24
CA GLN A 448 11.53 10.21 27.35
C GLN A 448 12.16 8.91 26.85
N VAL A 449 13.07 8.98 25.88
CA VAL A 449 13.63 7.79 25.20
C VAL A 449 15.08 7.60 25.63
N SER A 450 15.37 6.43 26.19
CA SER A 450 16.74 6.07 26.57
C SER A 450 17.64 5.96 25.31
N PRO A 451 18.94 6.28 25.42
CA PRO A 451 19.86 6.16 24.29
C PRO A 451 19.91 4.75 23.69
N ASP A 452 19.80 3.70 24.51
CA ASP A 452 19.82 2.31 24.06
C ASP A 452 18.63 1.98 23.16
N VAL A 453 17.44 2.48 23.50
CA VAL A 453 16.24 2.34 22.68
C VAL A 453 16.36 3.13 21.38
N LEU A 454 16.93 4.33 21.44
CA LEU A 454 17.16 5.14 20.24
C LEU A 454 18.15 4.46 19.28
N TYR A 455 19.27 3.91 19.76
CA TYR A 455 20.29 3.32 18.90
C TYR A 455 19.90 1.94 18.32
N THR A 456 18.97 1.24 18.97
CA THR A 456 18.41 -0.03 18.51
C THR A 456 17.11 0.11 17.72
N ALA A 457 16.57 1.33 17.59
CA ALA A 457 15.32 1.58 16.87
C ALA A 457 15.39 1.13 15.40
N PRO A 458 14.26 0.71 14.79
CA PRO A 458 14.20 0.34 13.38
C PRO A 458 14.73 1.44 12.45
N TRP A 459 15.37 1.06 11.35
CA TRP A 459 16.02 2.03 10.45
C TRP A 459 14.99 2.97 9.81
N GLU A 460 13.75 2.52 9.68
CA GLU A 460 12.58 3.26 9.22
C GLU A 460 12.27 4.45 10.14
N VAL A 461 12.30 4.22 11.46
CA VAL A 461 12.09 5.27 12.47
C VAL A 461 13.28 6.23 12.50
N ILE A 462 14.51 5.70 12.41
CA ILE A 462 15.72 6.53 12.33
C ILE A 462 15.71 7.40 11.07
N ASN A 463 15.27 6.87 9.94
CA ASN A 463 15.18 7.58 8.66
C ASN A 463 14.21 8.77 8.70
N ASP A 464 13.16 8.67 9.51
CA ASP A 464 12.26 9.77 9.79
C ASP A 464 12.88 10.75 10.79
N PHE A 465 13.59 10.26 11.80
CA PHE A 465 14.25 11.13 12.77
C PHE A 465 15.33 11.99 12.11
N ILE A 466 16.22 11.42 11.30
CA ILE A 466 17.26 12.19 10.58
C ILE A 466 16.67 13.26 9.66
N ALA A 467 15.44 13.08 9.19
CA ALA A 467 14.82 13.99 8.25
C ALA A 467 14.38 15.33 8.88
N GLY A 468 14.23 15.37 10.21
CA GLY A 468 13.99 16.60 10.99
C GLY A 468 15.22 17.10 11.76
N LEU A 469 16.34 16.37 11.76
CA LEU A 469 17.59 16.82 12.37
C LEU A 469 18.40 17.71 11.42
N SER A 470 19.41 18.40 11.97
CA SER A 470 20.49 19.01 11.19
C SER A 470 21.43 17.93 10.66
N VAL A 471 22.12 18.19 9.55
CA VAL A 471 23.06 17.22 8.94
C VAL A 471 24.14 16.73 9.93
N PRO A 472 24.78 17.59 10.75
CA PRO A 472 25.75 17.12 11.75
C PRO A 472 25.13 16.18 12.80
N SER A 473 23.94 16.51 13.31
CA SER A 473 23.26 15.69 14.32
C SER A 473 22.78 14.36 13.71
N ALA A 474 22.28 14.38 12.47
CA ALA A 474 21.92 13.16 11.74
C ALA A 474 23.14 12.25 11.56
N MET A 475 24.28 12.80 11.15
CA MET A 475 25.53 12.03 11.01
C MET A 475 26.04 11.47 12.34
N GLN A 476 25.97 12.25 13.42
CA GLN A 476 26.32 11.76 14.75
C GLN A 476 25.41 10.60 15.19
N LEU A 477 24.10 10.73 14.96
CA LEU A 477 23.14 9.67 15.27
C LEU A 477 23.45 8.39 14.48
N LEU A 478 23.65 8.50 13.16
CA LEU A 478 23.98 7.34 12.32
C LEU A 478 25.25 6.63 12.77
N ARG A 479 26.31 7.39 13.13
CA ARG A 479 27.54 6.82 13.71
C ARG A 479 27.27 6.07 15.01
N ARG A 480 26.44 6.63 15.89
CA ARG A 480 26.08 5.98 17.17
C ARG A 480 25.28 4.69 16.93
N CYS A 481 24.27 4.73 16.06
CA CYS A 481 23.48 3.56 15.71
C CYS A 481 24.32 2.45 15.06
N SER A 482 25.28 2.79 14.19
CA SER A 482 26.17 1.79 13.57
C SER A 482 27.17 1.19 14.56
N SER A 483 27.64 1.99 15.53
CA SER A 483 28.61 1.56 16.56
C SER A 483 28.01 0.86 17.78
N SER A 484 26.67 0.81 17.89
CA SER A 484 26.03 0.35 19.12
C SER A 484 26.22 -1.17 19.33
N PRO A 485 26.86 -1.59 20.44
CA PRO A 485 27.07 -3.02 20.73
C PRO A 485 25.74 -3.78 20.94
N ALA A 486 24.68 -3.08 21.33
CA ALA A 486 23.34 -3.66 21.50
C ALA A 486 22.69 -4.09 20.17
N ALA A 487 23.15 -3.56 19.03
CA ALA A 487 22.62 -3.96 17.73
C ALA A 487 23.16 -5.33 17.26
N ALA A 488 24.36 -5.71 17.72
CA ALA A 488 24.99 -6.99 17.36
C ALA A 488 24.23 -8.21 17.92
N THR A 489 23.55 -8.05 19.06
CA THR A 489 22.82 -9.14 19.72
C THR A 489 21.43 -9.38 19.11
N ALA A 490 20.77 -8.35 18.57
CA ALA A 490 19.42 -8.48 18.00
C ALA A 490 19.39 -9.15 16.60
N SER A 491 20.47 -9.07 15.82
CA SER A 491 20.54 -9.69 14.49
C SER A 491 20.84 -11.20 14.51
N SER A 492 21.31 -11.75 15.63
CA SER A 492 21.71 -13.16 15.73
C SER A 492 20.53 -14.14 15.87
N THR A 493 19.33 -13.69 16.25
CA THR A 493 18.24 -14.58 16.69
C THR A 493 17.19 -14.89 15.61
N LEU A 494 17.40 -14.49 14.36
CA LEU A 494 16.44 -14.73 13.25
C LEU A 494 16.97 -15.63 12.12
N SER A 495 18.19 -16.17 12.22
CA SER A 495 18.85 -16.93 11.14
C SER A 495 19.19 -18.40 11.45
N GLU A 496 18.68 -18.98 12.55
CA GLU A 496 18.92 -20.39 12.92
C GLU A 496 17.62 -21.21 12.94
N LYS A 497 17.07 -21.55 11.77
CA LYS A 497 16.12 -22.66 11.64
C LYS A 497 15.99 -23.16 10.20
N ARG A 498 17.06 -23.69 9.62
CA ARG A 498 17.02 -24.59 8.44
C ARG A 498 18.39 -25.27 8.30
N SER A 499 18.59 -26.35 9.03
CA SER A 499 19.68 -27.30 8.80
C SER A 499 19.14 -28.72 9.00
N SER A 500 18.90 -29.42 7.89
CA SER A 500 19.04 -30.89 7.80
C SER A 500 18.87 -31.36 6.36
N SER A 501 19.93 -32.01 5.86
CA SER A 501 19.99 -33.05 4.81
C SER A 501 19.40 -32.75 3.43
N ASP A 502 20.24 -32.66 2.39
CA ASP A 502 20.56 -33.85 1.58
C ASP A 502 21.75 -33.59 0.64
N ASP A 503 22.60 -34.61 0.49
CA ASP A 503 23.80 -34.64 -0.35
C ASP A 503 23.44 -34.82 -1.84
N GLY A 504 24.08 -34.05 -2.73
CA GLY A 504 23.93 -34.25 -4.18
C GLY A 504 24.75 -33.27 -5.01
N ALA A 505 25.95 -33.71 -5.40
CA ALA A 505 26.89 -33.00 -6.26
C ALA A 505 26.35 -32.79 -7.70
N CYS A 506 26.57 -31.60 -8.27
CA CYS A 506 27.15 -31.41 -9.60
C CYS A 506 27.42 -29.92 -9.87
N ASP A 507 28.56 -29.71 -10.52
CA ASP A 507 29.24 -28.47 -10.87
C ASP A 507 28.46 -27.56 -11.85
N ASP A 508 28.49 -26.23 -11.67
CA ASP A 508 29.16 -25.29 -12.60
C ASP A 508 28.85 -23.81 -12.29
N GLU A 509 29.92 -23.00 -12.37
CA GLU A 509 30.04 -21.55 -12.51
C GLU A 509 29.68 -20.54 -11.38
N ALA A 510 30.77 -19.93 -10.87
CA ALA A 510 30.95 -18.51 -10.52
C ALA A 510 30.60 -17.99 -9.09
N THR A 511 31.37 -18.48 -8.12
CA THR A 511 32.15 -17.68 -7.12
C THR A 511 32.58 -16.30 -7.65
N VAL A 512 32.56 -15.18 -6.91
CA VAL A 512 33.50 -14.68 -5.87
C VAL A 512 32.89 -13.33 -5.38
N GLY A 513 32.76 -12.91 -4.12
CA GLY A 513 33.51 -13.16 -2.89
C GLY A 513 34.08 -11.85 -2.34
N SER A 514 33.50 -11.28 -1.28
CA SER A 514 34.19 -10.42 -0.29
C SER A 514 33.30 -10.15 0.93
N ALA A 515 33.12 -11.19 1.76
CA ALA A 515 32.96 -11.00 3.19
C ALA A 515 34.34 -10.71 3.77
N THR A 516 34.64 -9.45 4.07
CA THR A 516 35.80 -9.07 4.87
C THR A 516 35.36 -8.86 6.32
N LYS A 517 35.75 -9.84 7.14
CA LYS A 517 35.99 -9.78 8.59
C LYS A 517 36.06 -8.37 9.19
N GLY A 518 35.25 -8.15 10.24
CA GLY A 518 35.68 -7.41 11.43
C GLY A 518 35.06 -6.02 11.65
N GLU A 519 33.85 -6.00 12.21
CA GLU A 519 33.38 -5.13 13.30
C GLU A 519 31.86 -5.33 13.38
N GLY A 520 31.33 -5.75 14.55
CA GLY A 520 29.93 -6.13 14.75
C GLY A 520 28.92 -4.96 14.71
N GLY A 521 29.11 -4.02 13.79
CA GLY A 521 28.28 -2.84 13.61
C GLY A 521 27.03 -3.12 12.79
N ARG A 522 25.95 -2.42 13.12
CA ARG A 522 24.71 -2.43 12.34
C ARG A 522 24.93 -1.66 11.03
N GLU A 523 24.88 -2.36 9.90
CA GLU A 523 25.02 -1.72 8.60
C GLU A 523 23.88 -0.73 8.34
N ILE A 524 24.22 0.46 7.84
CA ILE A 524 23.26 1.53 7.52
C ILE A 524 22.71 1.27 6.10
N PRO A 525 21.39 1.06 5.94
CA PRO A 525 20.80 0.79 4.63
C PRO A 525 20.92 1.96 3.65
N PHE A 526 20.98 1.64 2.35
CA PHE A 526 21.06 2.63 1.27
C PHE A 526 20.01 3.74 1.37
N PHE A 527 18.76 3.41 1.70
CA PHE A 527 17.68 4.41 1.73
C PHE A 527 17.85 5.49 2.82
N VAL A 528 18.56 5.17 3.90
CA VAL A 528 18.90 6.12 4.96
C VAL A 528 19.93 7.11 4.44
N TRP A 529 20.94 6.61 3.72
CA TRP A 529 21.93 7.44 3.03
C TRP A 529 21.33 8.30 1.93
N ALA A 530 20.47 7.74 1.08
CA ALA A 530 19.75 8.48 0.05
C ALA A 530 18.84 9.56 0.67
N SER A 531 18.29 9.32 1.86
CA SER A 531 17.52 10.34 2.59
C SER A 531 18.38 11.45 3.17
N LEU A 532 19.60 11.13 3.64
CA LEU A 532 20.58 12.12 4.05
C LEU A 532 21.05 12.96 2.85
N LEU A 533 21.31 12.34 1.69
CA LEU A 533 21.67 13.06 0.46
C LEU A 533 20.57 14.04 0.06
N ARG A 534 19.30 13.59 0.01
CA ARG A 534 18.15 14.49 -0.22
C ARG A 534 18.10 15.66 0.75
N ARG A 535 18.53 15.46 2.00
CA ARG A 535 18.56 16.50 3.03
C ARG A 535 19.63 17.54 2.71
N CYS A 536 20.86 17.11 2.44
CA CYS A 536 21.95 18.00 2.03
C CYS A 536 21.55 18.81 0.79
N CYS A 537 21.01 18.14 -0.23
CA CYS A 537 20.54 18.78 -1.46
C CYS A 537 19.46 19.83 -1.22
N ARG A 538 18.48 19.53 -0.36
CA ARG A 538 17.39 20.46 -0.05
C ARG A 538 17.83 21.67 0.77
N GLU A 539 18.81 21.50 1.64
CA GLU A 539 19.41 22.63 2.39
C GLU A 539 20.45 23.38 1.57
N HIS A 540 20.65 23.00 0.30
CA HIS A 540 21.66 23.56 -0.61
C HIS A 540 23.09 23.49 -0.04
N LEU A 541 23.37 22.43 0.73
CA LEU A 541 24.71 22.08 1.21
C LEU A 541 25.43 21.31 0.10
N GLN A 542 25.94 22.04 -0.89
CA GLN A 542 26.47 21.50 -2.15
C GLN A 542 27.69 20.61 -1.92
N ASP A 543 28.69 21.12 -1.20
CA ASP A 543 29.95 20.40 -0.94
C ASP A 543 29.69 19.06 -0.21
N GLU A 544 28.80 19.07 0.79
CA GLU A 544 28.41 17.88 1.52
C GLU A 544 27.60 16.92 0.67
N ALA A 545 26.72 17.42 -0.21
CA ALA A 545 25.94 16.58 -1.11
C ALA A 545 26.83 15.89 -2.14
N GLU A 546 27.77 16.61 -2.75
CA GLU A 546 28.73 16.06 -3.73
C GLU A 546 29.66 15.03 -3.07
N SER A 547 30.21 15.35 -1.89
CA SER A 547 31.03 14.42 -1.12
C SER A 547 30.28 13.14 -0.78
N LEU A 548 29.01 13.27 -0.33
CA LEU A 548 28.17 12.13 0.00
C LEU A 548 27.79 11.31 -1.25
N PHE A 549 27.48 11.97 -2.37
CA PHE A 549 27.18 11.29 -3.63
C PHE A 549 28.36 10.44 -4.13
N VAL A 550 29.58 10.99 -4.08
CA VAL A 550 30.81 10.26 -4.42
C VAL A 550 31.06 9.11 -3.43
N PHE A 551 30.87 9.36 -2.13
CA PHE A 551 31.02 8.33 -1.10
C PHE A 551 30.07 7.15 -1.32
N LEU A 552 28.79 7.41 -1.60
CA LEU A 552 27.80 6.34 -1.77
C LEU A 552 28.11 5.45 -2.97
N ARG A 553 28.52 6.05 -4.08
CA ARG A 553 28.86 5.30 -5.29
C ARG A 553 30.14 4.47 -5.16
N LYS A 554 31.13 4.97 -4.41
CA LYS A 554 32.41 4.25 -4.22
C LYS A 554 32.32 3.17 -3.16
N LYS A 555 31.51 3.35 -2.11
CA LYS A 555 31.47 2.45 -0.96
C LYS A 555 30.44 1.33 -1.09
N PHE A 556 29.35 1.56 -1.81
CA PHE A 556 28.25 0.59 -1.94
C PHE A 556 28.20 -0.02 -3.34
N SER A 557 27.84 -1.29 -3.44
CA SER A 557 27.44 -1.92 -4.71
C SER A 557 26.03 -1.44 -5.07
N VAL A 558 25.93 -0.26 -5.66
CA VAL A 558 24.66 0.39 -6.00
C VAL A 558 24.02 -0.29 -7.21
N THR A 559 22.74 -0.62 -7.14
CA THR A 559 21.96 -1.13 -8.28
C THR A 559 21.65 -0.03 -9.31
N ALA A 560 21.22 -0.40 -10.53
CA ALA A 560 20.89 0.60 -11.56
C ALA A 560 19.77 1.57 -11.14
N THR A 561 18.76 1.06 -10.40
CA THR A 561 17.63 1.85 -9.88
C THR A 561 18.07 2.81 -8.77
N GLU A 562 18.89 2.32 -7.84
CA GLU A 562 19.47 3.15 -6.78
C GLU A 562 20.42 4.22 -7.34
N LYS A 563 21.24 3.88 -8.32
CA LYS A 563 22.12 4.86 -8.98
C LYS A 563 21.30 5.93 -9.68
N ARG A 564 20.26 5.52 -10.41
CA ARG A 564 19.31 6.45 -11.01
C ARG A 564 18.69 7.39 -9.97
N GLU A 565 18.31 6.86 -8.80
CA GLU A 565 17.74 7.67 -7.71
C GLU A 565 18.74 8.72 -7.22
N LEU A 566 20.01 8.33 -7.01
CA LEU A 566 21.06 9.26 -6.60
C LEU A 566 21.27 10.37 -7.65
N ILE A 567 21.31 10.01 -8.93
CA ILE A 567 21.43 10.96 -10.05
C ILE A 567 20.24 11.93 -10.05
N GLU A 568 19.01 11.43 -9.92
CA GLU A 568 17.82 12.27 -9.87
C GLU A 568 17.88 13.26 -8.69
N ILE A 569 18.35 12.82 -7.51
CA ILE A 569 18.51 13.68 -6.33
C ILE A 569 19.50 14.82 -6.62
N MET A 570 20.67 14.50 -7.17
CA MET A 570 21.69 15.49 -7.52
C MET A 570 21.21 16.46 -8.61
N MET A 571 20.64 15.95 -9.69
CA MET A 571 20.11 16.80 -10.77
C MET A 571 18.98 17.70 -10.26
N ARG A 572 18.10 17.20 -9.38
CA ARG A 572 17.05 18.02 -8.76
C ARG A 572 17.63 19.12 -7.88
N MET A 573 18.74 18.89 -7.18
CA MET A 573 19.43 19.93 -6.41
C MET A 573 19.82 21.11 -7.31
N TYR A 574 20.63 20.85 -8.35
CA TYR A 574 21.14 21.88 -9.25
C TYR A 574 20.02 22.60 -10.02
N THR A 575 19.00 21.86 -10.47
CA THR A 575 17.88 22.43 -11.24
C THR A 575 16.89 23.23 -10.39
N THR A 576 16.90 23.07 -9.05
CA THR A 576 16.01 23.83 -8.13
C THR A 576 16.71 24.93 -7.34
N MET A 577 18.01 25.11 -7.54
CA MET A 577 18.73 26.27 -7.02
C MET A 577 18.22 27.58 -7.64
N HIS A 578 18.50 28.71 -6.98
CA HIS A 578 18.15 30.02 -7.48
C HIS A 578 19.40 30.92 -7.56
N PRO A 579 19.95 31.20 -8.76
CA PRO A 579 19.53 30.67 -10.07
C PRO A 579 19.80 29.15 -10.20
N ALA A 580 19.12 28.49 -11.14
CA ALA A 580 19.36 27.08 -11.43
C ALA A 580 20.76 26.89 -12.04
N ASP A 581 21.45 25.85 -11.61
CA ASP A 581 22.80 25.50 -12.09
C ASP A 581 22.69 24.46 -13.21
N PHE A 582 22.34 24.93 -14.40
CA PHE A 582 22.20 24.08 -15.59
C PHE A 582 23.50 23.36 -15.98
N PRO A 583 24.69 24.01 -16.00
CA PRO A 583 25.94 23.33 -16.33
C PRO A 583 26.24 22.13 -15.43
N SER A 584 26.08 22.27 -14.11
CA SER A 584 26.34 21.16 -13.17
C SER A 584 25.31 20.04 -13.30
N ALA A 585 24.02 20.37 -13.52
CA ALA A 585 23.00 19.37 -13.80
C ALA A 585 23.29 18.58 -15.09
N MET A 586 23.74 19.28 -16.13
CA MET A 586 24.14 18.69 -17.41
C MET A 586 25.37 17.81 -17.24
N ASP A 587 26.38 18.26 -16.49
CA ASP A 587 27.59 17.49 -16.22
C ASP A 587 27.29 16.16 -15.52
N VAL A 588 26.42 16.17 -14.49
CA VAL A 588 25.93 14.95 -13.84
C VAL A 588 25.24 14.01 -14.83
N PHE A 589 24.41 14.55 -15.74
CA PHE A 589 23.74 13.74 -16.76
C PHE A 589 24.74 13.14 -17.76
N LEU A 590 25.66 13.95 -18.27
CA LEU A 590 26.70 13.50 -19.20
C LEU A 590 27.60 12.44 -18.58
N GLN A 591 28.05 12.63 -17.34
CA GLN A 591 28.99 11.75 -16.65
C GLN A 591 28.37 10.50 -16.04
N HIS A 592 27.06 10.44 -15.81
CA HIS A 592 26.46 9.29 -15.10
C HIS A 592 25.30 8.62 -15.84
N VAL A 593 24.75 9.26 -16.87
CA VAL A 593 23.72 8.70 -17.74
C VAL A 593 24.32 8.35 -19.11
N LEU A 594 24.94 9.33 -19.80
CA LEU A 594 25.51 9.07 -21.12
C LEU A 594 26.87 8.37 -21.07
N ARG A 595 27.77 8.80 -20.17
CA ARG A 595 29.12 8.24 -20.01
C ARG A 595 29.22 7.54 -18.66
N THR A 596 28.63 6.35 -18.54
CA THR A 596 28.68 5.59 -17.28
C THR A 596 30.14 5.29 -16.88
N PRO A 597 30.58 5.64 -15.65
CA PRO A 597 31.93 5.32 -15.17
C PRO A 597 32.16 3.80 -15.09
N GLU A 598 33.40 3.37 -15.33
CA GLU A 598 33.77 1.95 -15.29
C GLU A 598 33.44 1.32 -13.92
N GLY A 599 32.82 0.15 -13.94
CA GLY A 599 32.41 -0.60 -12.75
C GLY A 599 31.05 -0.22 -12.15
N GLU A 600 30.39 0.82 -12.65
CA GLU A 600 29.05 1.21 -12.19
C GLU A 600 27.95 0.70 -13.13
N PRO A 601 26.72 0.46 -12.63
CA PRO A 601 25.61 0.09 -13.49
C PRO A 601 25.24 1.22 -14.45
N THR A 602 24.80 0.87 -15.65
CA THR A 602 24.32 1.83 -16.65
C THR A 602 22.92 2.31 -16.29
N VAL A 603 22.69 3.62 -16.43
CA VAL A 603 21.36 4.24 -16.21
C VAL A 603 20.82 4.69 -17.55
N LYS A 604 19.64 4.19 -17.92
CA LYS A 604 18.98 4.62 -19.16
C LYS A 604 18.43 6.04 -18.98
N PRO A 605 18.61 6.94 -19.97
CA PRO A 605 17.97 8.24 -19.94
C PRO A 605 16.45 8.07 -20.02
N ASP A 606 15.71 8.85 -19.26
CA ASP A 606 14.25 8.77 -19.21
C ASP A 606 13.59 10.16 -19.16
N THR A 607 12.26 10.15 -19.21
CA THR A 607 11.42 11.36 -19.25
C THR A 607 11.67 12.28 -18.05
N VAL A 608 11.99 11.73 -16.88
CA VAL A 608 12.20 12.53 -15.67
C VAL A 608 13.55 13.22 -15.70
N LEU A 609 14.62 12.53 -16.07
CA LEU A 609 15.96 13.12 -16.14
C LEU A 609 16.04 14.22 -17.20
N TYR A 610 15.50 13.97 -18.40
CA TYR A 610 15.37 15.02 -19.42
C TYR A 610 14.43 16.13 -18.97
N GLY A 611 13.31 15.81 -18.34
CA GLY A 611 12.38 16.79 -17.80
C GLY A 611 13.01 17.73 -16.77
N LEU A 612 13.93 17.23 -15.93
CA LEU A 612 14.71 18.04 -15.00
C LEU A 612 15.65 19.01 -15.74
N LEU A 613 16.38 18.51 -16.75
CA LEU A 613 17.26 19.36 -17.56
C LEU A 613 16.50 20.45 -18.32
N VAL A 614 15.38 20.10 -18.93
CA VAL A 614 14.52 21.06 -19.65
C VAL A 614 14.00 22.15 -18.71
N LYS A 615 13.56 21.78 -17.51
CA LYS A 615 13.05 22.74 -16.50
C LYS A 615 14.16 23.59 -15.88
N GLY A 616 15.37 23.06 -15.75
CA GLY A 616 16.52 23.74 -15.18
C GLY A 616 17.38 24.50 -16.18
N ALA A 617 17.01 24.51 -17.48
CA ALA A 617 17.78 25.16 -18.53
C ALA A 617 17.94 26.67 -18.30
N ASP A 618 19.15 27.17 -18.55
CA ASP A 618 19.51 28.58 -18.41
C ASP A 618 18.85 29.50 -19.46
N SER A 619 18.43 28.92 -20.57
CA SER A 619 17.86 29.61 -21.72
C SER A 619 16.84 28.72 -22.43
N ARG A 620 15.87 29.37 -23.09
CA ARG A 620 14.89 28.67 -23.92
C ARG A 620 15.54 27.84 -25.03
N ASN A 621 16.65 28.33 -25.59
CA ASN A 621 17.41 27.62 -26.62
C ASN A 621 18.02 26.33 -26.07
N ALA A 622 18.66 26.39 -24.89
CA ALA A 622 19.17 25.18 -24.23
C ALA A 622 18.05 24.19 -23.92
N ALA A 623 16.92 24.67 -23.39
CA ALA A 623 15.76 23.85 -23.10
C ALA A 623 15.21 23.14 -24.35
N MET A 624 15.16 23.84 -25.48
CA MET A 624 14.75 23.29 -26.79
C MET A 624 15.75 22.24 -27.30
N MET A 625 17.05 22.49 -27.17
CA MET A 625 18.08 21.54 -27.59
C MET A 625 18.01 20.24 -26.77
N VAL A 626 17.83 20.35 -25.45
CA VAL A 626 17.64 19.17 -24.56
C VAL A 626 16.36 18.42 -24.92
N PHE A 627 15.28 19.13 -25.24
CA PHE A 627 14.03 18.52 -25.68
C PHE A 627 14.21 17.74 -26.98
N LEU A 628 14.88 18.32 -27.98
CA LEU A 628 15.17 17.66 -29.26
C LEU A 628 16.09 16.45 -29.08
N GLU A 629 17.08 16.55 -28.19
CA GLU A 629 17.96 15.43 -27.83
C GLU A 629 17.17 14.28 -27.18
N ALA A 630 16.26 14.60 -26.25
CA ALA A 630 15.39 13.62 -25.62
C ALA A 630 14.49 12.91 -26.64
N CYS A 631 13.92 13.68 -27.57
CA CYS A 631 13.21 13.13 -28.71
C CYS A 631 14.14 12.18 -29.45
N ALA A 632 15.29 12.64 -29.97
CA ALA A 632 16.23 11.82 -30.74
C ALA A 632 16.63 10.50 -30.03
N ALA A 633 16.77 10.52 -28.70
CA ALA A 633 17.06 9.36 -27.86
C ALA A 633 15.88 8.37 -27.69
N GLY A 634 14.69 8.67 -28.24
CA GLY A 634 13.49 7.86 -28.14
C GLY A 634 12.71 8.05 -26.83
N VAL A 635 12.99 9.11 -26.07
CA VAL A 635 12.30 9.40 -24.80
C VAL A 635 11.02 10.20 -25.05
N ALA A 636 9.88 9.62 -24.68
CA ALA A 636 8.60 10.30 -24.76
C ALA A 636 8.49 11.38 -23.66
N LEU A 637 8.54 12.65 -24.07
CA LEU A 637 8.31 13.79 -23.19
C LEU A 637 6.82 14.16 -23.15
N THR A 638 6.38 14.75 -22.04
CA THR A 638 4.99 15.16 -21.83
C THR A 638 4.60 16.34 -22.72
N GLU A 639 3.37 16.34 -23.23
CA GLU A 639 2.80 17.44 -24.02
C GLU A 639 2.88 18.79 -23.28
N GLU A 640 2.63 18.80 -21.96
CA GLU A 640 2.75 19.99 -21.12
C GLU A 640 4.16 20.61 -21.15
N LEU A 641 5.20 19.78 -21.23
CA LEU A 641 6.60 20.24 -21.29
C LEU A 641 6.87 20.90 -22.65
N PHE A 642 6.33 20.33 -23.72
CA PHE A 642 6.42 20.90 -25.06
C PHE A 642 5.65 22.23 -25.16
N GLU A 643 4.44 22.30 -24.61
CA GLU A 643 3.65 23.54 -24.58
C GLU A 643 4.35 24.64 -23.79
N ALA A 644 4.91 24.29 -22.63
CA ALA A 644 5.70 25.21 -21.80
C ALA A 644 6.92 25.75 -22.56
N LEU A 645 7.64 24.89 -23.29
CA LEU A 645 8.78 25.29 -24.13
C LEU A 645 8.40 26.19 -25.30
N MET A 646 7.25 25.93 -25.93
CA MET A 646 6.76 26.71 -27.06
C MET A 646 6.15 28.04 -26.63
N GLY A 647 5.95 28.27 -25.33
CA GLY A 647 5.36 29.50 -24.78
C GLY A 647 3.96 29.78 -25.32
N SER A 648 3.27 28.73 -25.75
CA SER A 648 2.02 28.83 -26.48
C SER A 648 0.88 28.25 -25.67
N THR A 649 -0.18 29.04 -25.50
CA THR A 649 -1.46 28.54 -24.99
C THR A 649 -1.93 27.37 -25.86
N GLN A 650 -2.23 26.25 -25.21
CA GLN A 650 -2.89 25.04 -25.71
C GLN A 650 -3.14 25.03 -27.23
N TYR A 651 -2.31 24.26 -27.94
CA TYR A 651 -2.43 23.90 -29.38
C TYR A 651 -2.17 24.97 -30.46
N LYS A 652 -2.03 26.27 -30.17
CA LYS A 652 -1.90 27.28 -31.26
C LYS A 652 -0.66 27.10 -32.14
N THR A 653 0.51 26.86 -31.53
CA THR A 653 1.77 26.79 -32.29
C THR A 653 1.90 25.44 -32.99
N VAL A 654 1.46 24.36 -32.35
CA VAL A 654 1.40 23.01 -32.92
C VAL A 654 0.48 22.98 -34.14
N ALA A 655 -0.70 23.57 -34.03
CA ALA A 655 -1.63 23.72 -35.16
C ALA A 655 -1.09 24.65 -36.26
N SER A 656 -0.19 25.58 -35.95
CA SER A 656 0.46 26.43 -36.95
C SER A 656 1.59 25.70 -37.68
N LEU A 657 2.33 24.84 -36.97
CA LEU A 657 3.38 24.01 -37.52
C LEU A 657 2.80 22.91 -38.40
N SER A 658 1.72 22.25 -37.96
CA SER A 658 1.03 21.24 -38.75
C SER A 658 0.46 21.81 -40.06
N ARG A 659 0.01 23.07 -40.07
CA ARG A 659 -0.45 23.77 -41.31
C ARG A 659 0.66 24.06 -42.32
N LYS A 660 1.93 24.09 -41.88
CA LYS A 660 3.08 24.41 -42.74
C LYS A 660 3.78 23.18 -43.30
N LEU A 661 3.44 21.98 -42.81
CA LEU A 661 3.99 20.72 -43.29
C LEU A 661 3.19 20.22 -44.51
N PRO A 662 3.86 19.70 -45.57
CA PRO A 662 3.20 19.07 -46.72
C PRO A 662 2.21 17.98 -46.30
N HIS A 663 1.14 17.76 -47.08
CA HIS A 663 0.11 16.76 -46.79
C HIS A 663 0.69 15.33 -46.73
N ASP A 664 1.77 15.07 -47.48
CA ASP A 664 2.46 13.78 -47.54
C ASP A 664 3.63 13.68 -46.54
N TYR A 665 3.66 14.51 -45.50
CA TYR A 665 4.75 14.47 -44.53
C TYR A 665 4.70 13.16 -43.71
N ALA A 666 5.28 12.10 -44.27
CA ALA A 666 5.54 10.85 -43.57
C ALA A 666 6.74 11.07 -42.65
N ALA A 667 6.44 11.11 -41.35
CA ALA A 667 7.34 11.31 -40.23
C ALA A 667 8.77 10.77 -40.45
N SER A 668 9.76 11.67 -40.39
CA SER A 668 11.11 11.27 -39.99
C SER A 668 11.06 10.58 -38.61
N SER A 669 12.09 9.82 -38.21
CA SER A 669 12.15 9.19 -36.89
C SER A 669 11.88 10.17 -35.72
N LEU A 670 12.18 11.45 -35.93
CA LEU A 670 11.92 12.57 -35.01
C LEU A 670 10.42 12.85 -34.81
N ASP A 671 9.62 12.74 -35.87
CA ASP A 671 8.16 12.96 -35.83
C ASP A 671 7.40 11.80 -35.20
N ALA A 672 7.95 10.58 -35.25
CA ALA A 672 7.42 9.45 -34.49
C ALA A 672 7.54 9.65 -32.96
N GLN A 673 8.48 10.51 -32.53
CA GLN A 673 8.72 10.90 -31.14
C GLN A 673 7.96 12.20 -30.79
N LEU A 674 7.77 13.09 -31.76
CA LEU A 674 6.91 14.28 -31.75
C LEU A 674 5.50 13.98 -32.29
N LYS A 675 4.80 12.97 -31.78
CA LYS A 675 3.42 12.71 -32.25
C LYS A 675 2.48 13.83 -31.83
N ILE A 676 2.13 14.69 -32.80
CA ILE A 676 1.05 15.67 -32.67
C ILE A 676 -0.22 14.89 -32.31
N PRO A 677 -0.88 15.16 -31.17
CA PRO A 677 -2.06 14.41 -30.79
C PRO A 677 -3.15 14.64 -31.84
N ALA A 678 -3.95 13.61 -32.17
CA ALA A 678 -4.90 13.62 -33.29
C ALA A 678 -5.90 14.78 -33.21
N ASN A 679 -6.24 15.18 -31.99
CA ASN A 679 -7.08 16.33 -31.73
C ASN A 679 -6.39 17.67 -32.02
N ALA A 680 -5.06 17.75 -32.16
CA ALA A 680 -4.28 18.97 -32.45
C ALA A 680 -3.80 19.04 -33.90
N ASP A 681 -3.81 17.92 -34.61
CA ASP A 681 -3.41 17.82 -36.00
C ASP A 681 -4.43 18.53 -36.91
N ALA A 682 -3.98 19.64 -37.52
CA ALA A 682 -4.81 20.41 -38.43
C ALA A 682 -5.20 19.65 -39.70
N HIS A 683 -4.41 18.66 -40.13
CA HIS A 683 -4.72 17.81 -41.28
C HIS A 683 -5.86 16.87 -40.92
N LEU A 684 -5.75 16.08 -39.85
CA LEU A 684 -6.83 15.22 -39.37
C LEU A 684 -8.13 15.97 -39.10
N ARG A 685 -8.08 17.15 -38.46
CA ARG A 685 -9.29 18.00 -38.27
C ARG A 685 -9.88 18.47 -39.59
N ARG A 686 -9.05 18.78 -40.60
CA ARG A 686 -9.50 19.18 -41.93
C ARG A 686 -10.10 17.98 -42.68
N GLU A 687 -9.50 16.80 -42.56
CA GLU A 687 -10.06 15.56 -43.11
C GLU A 687 -11.41 15.23 -42.48
N GLU A 688 -11.52 15.25 -41.15
CA GLU A 688 -12.78 15.06 -40.44
C GLU A 688 -13.83 16.09 -40.85
N ALA A 689 -13.44 17.35 -41.00
CA ALA A 689 -14.34 18.42 -41.46
C ALA A 689 -14.76 18.26 -42.94
N LEU A 690 -13.88 17.75 -43.81
CA LEU A 690 -14.19 17.46 -45.22
C LEU A 690 -15.09 16.22 -45.34
N ARG A 691 -14.78 15.18 -44.57
CA ARG A 691 -15.54 13.92 -44.46
C ARG A 691 -16.95 14.20 -43.90
N ALA A 692 -17.07 15.06 -42.89
CA ALA A 692 -18.36 15.54 -42.36
C ALA A 692 -19.17 16.41 -43.35
N ARG A 693 -18.50 17.02 -44.34
CA ARG A 693 -19.14 17.85 -45.39
C ARG A 693 -19.34 17.11 -46.72
N GLY A 694 -19.02 15.81 -46.79
CA GLY A 694 -19.12 15.00 -48.01
C GLY A 694 -18.25 15.50 -49.17
N LYS A 695 -17.15 16.20 -48.88
CA LYS A 695 -16.22 16.70 -49.91
C LYS A 695 -15.09 15.68 -50.13
N PRO A 696 -14.69 15.44 -51.40
CA PRO A 696 -13.59 14.53 -51.70
C PRO A 696 -12.29 15.03 -51.06
N LEU A 697 -11.50 14.08 -50.55
CA LEU A 697 -10.14 14.33 -50.10
C LEU A 697 -9.21 14.31 -51.31
N TYR A 698 -8.36 15.32 -51.40
CA TYR A 698 -7.27 15.37 -52.37
C TYR A 698 -5.97 15.22 -51.59
N ASP A 699 -5.10 14.31 -52.03
CA ASP A 699 -3.74 14.22 -51.54
C ASP A 699 -2.85 15.35 -52.12
N SER A 700 -1.57 15.44 -51.73
CA SER A 700 -0.69 16.50 -52.27
C SER A 700 -0.41 16.36 -53.77
N THR A 701 -0.68 15.19 -54.35
CA THR A 701 -0.55 14.93 -55.78
C THR A 701 -1.80 15.33 -56.57
N GLY A 702 -2.87 15.74 -55.90
CA GLY A 702 -4.12 16.15 -56.54
C GLY A 702 -4.96 14.97 -57.01
N ASP A 703 -4.62 13.75 -56.58
CA ASP A 703 -5.43 12.56 -56.86
C ASP A 703 -6.56 12.44 -55.83
N VAL A 704 -7.72 11.99 -56.32
CA VAL A 704 -8.93 11.81 -55.52
C VAL A 704 -8.89 10.42 -54.89
N GLY A 705 -8.80 10.36 -53.56
CA GLY A 705 -8.92 9.15 -52.76
C GLY A 705 -10.35 8.86 -52.30
#